data_AF-A0A4D8PSI8-F1
#
_entry.id   AF-A0A4D8PSI8-F1
#
_cell.length_a   1.000
_cell.length_b   1.000
_cell.length_c   1.000
_cell.angle_alpha   90.00
_cell.angle_beta   90.00
_cell.angle_gamma   90.00
#
_symmetry.space_group_name_H-M   'P 1'
#
loop_
_entity.id
_entity.type
_entity.pdbx_description
1 polymer ?
#
loop_
_entity_poly.entity_id
_entity_poly.type
_entity_poly.pdbx_seq_one_letter_code
_entity_poly.pdbx_strand_id
1 'polypeptide(L)'
;MVPLAVIVWGLATSAAEPPPPALHARPPAPPSQTKTAPLPGALSAIEAAYSERAGSVLLQFGYDQFGAEPPRRDGSGGVQADYTLGPGDELLVTLRGQKSSSKRHVIDAAGLLTADDVRPVVAQGLTLADLRAQLANAVTASFPDTEVYVSVTEIRRIGVLVTGAVARPGRQEVGAFATLIDALTAAGGVTRAGSLRRIRLFHAQAAGDVPSTGLPVDLYDLFMTGDGASASIRLRDGDRIFVPPLGPTVALAGPLKRPGVYELPPGQDRLPAAAARDMAGGLLRPGAHRALRYAIGPNGEELAEELADADATRLSDGDLLLMAPRREDRRGDLRLDGHVLRPGPRALERTPSITALVSAADLGPSPYLPFAVLASTRPGGRTRVLQPVDLGAVLNGRDRRPLAENDVLYVLGADDVDFLTSEPVLELLRGAREPAPDACRGLVVLARALTAQPDGPLSSGPQARAAAGLTGGRTPCPPLFDTVPDLLVFALEHAALLIGGVPRPGFYPSAGRGSTTELAIAAGGPEAGPYDDPPSIGGAAQRRPAGAGSILEPDTPVYELTGHARRPGVRPLAGGATLRDALSGGDALRRDVYPLLGVIERFDRRTLAHRLLPFSPQEVASGQANRALADGDRVRLLSIAEVRSLTSFSDKDGKPQAPPTDGEPADARQTLPEGVAALVRERGVQMRGAVRIPGTYPVAETASVEALLATAGGPATTADFSSVEITTAAGQRRRLDLRDGASVRTALHPGDSLRINPVPQALEARAVTISGAVRRPGSYDVARGETLSSLIDRAGGLTEEAYPAGTSFLRDSERKRERAWFDQQARDLERWMVQEVEKGEAARSDVVGLARQLATQLRGVEPLGRIVVEADPLVLRQRPELDVLLEPDDRIVIPKRPLTVTVTGEVLHPTAAQFISGKTADAYLRDAGGASRNADDARIFLVLPDGRAQPLSLSSWNHTVTAIPPGSSIVVPRDPKPFDLMEFSKNMGTILGQLAISAAAIAVISE
;
A
#
# COMPACT_ATOMS: atom_id res chain seq x y z
N MET A 1 -59.01 51.39 -7.31
CA MET A 1 -59.38 51.76 -5.94
C MET A 1 -58.62 50.86 -4.97
N VAL A 2 -57.87 51.51 -4.08
CA VAL A 2 -57.13 51.08 -2.86
C VAL A 2 -58.15 50.56 -1.80
N PRO A 3 -57.88 49.88 -0.64
CA PRO A 3 -56.67 49.81 0.25
C PRO A 3 -56.22 48.43 0.82
N LEU A 4 -54.95 48.28 1.24
CA LEU A 4 -54.32 48.33 2.59
C LEU A 4 -54.62 47.20 3.61
N ALA A 5 -53.56 46.39 3.86
CA ALA A 5 -52.76 46.21 5.10
C ALA A 5 -53.40 46.06 6.51
N VAL A 6 -52.84 45.10 7.31
CA VAL A 6 -52.20 45.26 8.66
C VAL A 6 -52.44 44.06 9.64
N ILE A 7 -51.35 43.32 9.95
CA ILE A 7 -50.74 42.90 11.25
C ILE A 7 -51.52 42.13 12.36
N VAL A 8 -51.02 40.91 12.64
CA VAL A 8 -50.66 40.19 13.92
C VAL A 8 -51.64 40.06 15.10
N TRP A 9 -51.81 38.80 15.58
CA TRP A 9 -51.76 38.20 16.95
C TRP A 9 -52.37 36.78 16.78
N GLY A 10 -51.98 35.65 17.37
CA GLY A 10 -51.28 35.29 18.60
C GLY A 10 -52.01 34.06 19.19
N LEU A 11 -51.27 33.04 19.64
CA LEU A 11 -51.64 31.93 20.54
C LEU A 11 -52.43 30.73 19.98
N ALA A 12 -51.78 29.56 19.99
CA ALA A 12 -52.42 28.27 20.17
C ALA A 12 -51.56 27.38 21.09
N THR A 13 -52.07 27.14 22.29
CA THR A 13 -51.63 26.14 23.26
C THR A 13 -52.03 24.74 22.81
N SER A 14 -51.14 23.75 22.90
CA SER A 14 -51.51 22.32 22.82
C SER A 14 -50.67 21.48 23.77
N ALA A 15 -51.39 20.92 24.75
CA ALA A 15 -51.22 19.73 25.57
C ALA A 15 -49.89 18.94 25.56
N ALA A 16 -49.46 18.62 26.79
CA ALA A 16 -48.35 17.77 27.17
C ALA A 16 -48.66 16.26 27.02
N GLU A 17 -47.64 15.50 26.61
CA GLU A 17 -47.61 14.04 26.52
C GLU A 17 -46.52 13.50 27.49
N PRO A 18 -46.73 12.36 28.18
CA PRO A 18 -45.85 11.91 29.28
C PRO A 18 -44.55 11.24 28.79
N PRO A 19 -43.49 11.20 29.63
CA PRO A 19 -42.17 10.69 29.22
C PRO A 19 -42.11 9.15 29.18
N PRO A 20 -41.32 8.57 28.24
CA PRO A 20 -41.07 7.13 28.19
C PRO A 20 -40.04 6.67 29.26
N PRO A 21 -40.05 5.39 29.65
CA PRO A 21 -39.26 4.86 30.75
C PRO A 21 -37.76 4.67 30.41
N ALA A 22 -36.95 4.71 31.46
CA ALA A 22 -35.50 4.63 31.45
C ALA A 22 -34.94 3.37 30.78
N LEU A 23 -34.02 3.57 29.82
CA LEU A 23 -33.16 2.53 29.28
C LEU A 23 -31.90 2.38 30.14
N HIS A 24 -31.63 1.14 30.55
CA HIS A 24 -30.47 0.72 31.29
C HIS A 24 -29.14 1.13 30.63
N ALA A 25 -28.20 1.56 31.47
CA ALA A 25 -26.85 1.94 31.12
C ALA A 25 -26.06 0.77 30.50
N ARG A 26 -25.35 1.07 29.41
CA ARG A 26 -24.33 0.20 28.79
C ARG A 26 -23.10 0.11 29.72
N PRO A 27 -22.50 -1.07 29.92
CA PRO A 27 -21.25 -1.21 30.68
C PRO A 27 -20.04 -0.61 29.92
N PRO A 28 -18.96 -0.21 30.64
CA PRO A 28 -17.78 0.41 30.05
C PRO A 28 -16.96 -0.56 29.18
N ALA A 29 -16.31 -0.02 28.15
CA ALA A 29 -15.49 -0.75 27.19
C ALA A 29 -14.18 -1.30 27.81
N PRO A 30 -13.70 -2.49 27.42
CA PRO A 30 -12.41 -3.03 27.84
C PRO A 30 -11.21 -2.33 27.17
N PRO A 31 -10.00 -2.39 27.78
CA PRO A 31 -8.82 -1.67 27.33
C PRO A 31 -8.27 -2.17 25.99
N SER A 32 -7.70 -1.24 25.23
CA SER A 32 -7.18 -1.41 23.87
C SER A 32 -6.04 -2.42 23.82
N GLN A 33 -6.29 -3.55 23.14
CA GLN A 33 -5.27 -4.56 22.85
C GLN A 33 -4.33 -4.08 21.73
N THR A 34 -3.07 -4.47 21.90
CA THR A 34 -1.97 -4.45 20.94
C THR A 34 -2.42 -4.75 19.51
N LYS A 35 -1.87 -3.98 18.57
CA LYS A 35 -2.18 -4.00 17.14
C LYS A 35 -1.72 -5.33 16.49
N THR A 36 -2.53 -6.36 16.63
CA THR A 36 -2.52 -7.54 15.75
C THR A 36 -3.20 -7.15 14.43
N ALA A 37 -2.67 -7.63 13.31
CA ALA A 37 -3.25 -7.37 11.98
C ALA A 37 -4.77 -7.68 11.97
N PRO A 38 -5.60 -6.90 11.24
CA PRO A 38 -7.05 -7.11 11.25
C PRO A 38 -7.39 -8.44 10.57
N LEU A 39 -7.98 -9.36 11.33
CA LEU A 39 -8.58 -10.60 10.81
C LEU A 39 -9.86 -10.27 10.02
N PRO A 40 -10.07 -10.85 8.83
CA PRO A 40 -11.33 -10.70 8.10
C PRO A 40 -12.41 -11.63 8.69
N GLY A 41 -13.48 -11.03 9.24
CA GLY A 41 -14.70 -11.73 9.66
C GLY A 41 -14.63 -12.43 11.03
N ALA A 42 -15.79 -12.70 11.63
CA ALA A 42 -15.90 -13.54 12.83
C ALA A 42 -15.41 -14.97 12.52
N LEU A 43 -14.67 -15.59 13.44
CA LEU A 43 -14.22 -16.99 13.35
C LEU A 43 -15.43 -17.94 13.27
N SER A 44 -15.30 -19.07 12.57
CA SER A 44 -16.29 -20.16 12.65
C SER A 44 -16.29 -20.79 14.05
N ALA A 45 -17.34 -21.55 14.39
CA ALA A 45 -17.40 -22.28 15.66
C ALA A 45 -16.24 -23.26 15.83
N ILE A 46 -15.80 -23.91 14.74
CA ILE A 46 -14.68 -24.85 14.74
C ILE A 46 -13.34 -24.11 14.87
N GLU A 47 -13.17 -23.01 14.14
CA GLU A 47 -11.98 -22.16 14.26
C GLU A 47 -11.84 -21.61 15.69
N ALA A 48 -12.94 -21.13 16.29
CA ALA A 48 -12.95 -20.66 17.66
C ALA A 48 -12.62 -21.78 18.66
N ALA A 49 -13.26 -22.94 18.55
CA ALA A 49 -13.03 -24.08 19.45
C ALA A 49 -11.58 -24.58 19.39
N TYR A 50 -11.01 -24.71 18.19
CA TYR A 50 -9.59 -25.10 18.05
C TYR A 50 -8.64 -24.00 18.49
N SER A 51 -8.94 -22.73 18.21
CA SER A 51 -8.09 -21.60 18.61
C SER A 51 -7.99 -21.46 20.12
N GLU A 52 -9.11 -21.66 20.82
CA GLU A 52 -9.15 -21.64 22.28
C GLU A 52 -8.26 -22.74 22.88
N ARG A 53 -8.40 -23.98 22.38
CA ARG A 53 -7.60 -25.13 22.83
C ARG A 53 -6.11 -25.00 22.49
N ALA A 54 -5.79 -24.36 21.36
CA ALA A 54 -4.40 -24.15 20.93
C ALA A 54 -3.71 -22.96 21.63
N GLY A 55 -4.49 -22.03 22.21
CA GLY A 55 -3.96 -20.77 22.75
C GLY A 55 -3.47 -19.79 21.67
N SER A 56 -3.85 -19.99 20.42
CA SER A 56 -3.52 -19.15 19.27
C SER A 56 -4.60 -19.23 18.20
N VAL A 57 -4.73 -18.20 17.35
CA VAL A 57 -5.77 -18.19 16.30
C VAL A 57 -5.41 -19.18 15.19
N LEU A 58 -6.29 -20.16 14.95
CA LEU A 58 -6.19 -21.15 13.88
C LEU A 58 -7.37 -20.98 12.92
N LEU A 59 -7.07 -20.85 11.62
CA LEU A 59 -8.08 -20.72 10.55
C LEU A 59 -8.22 -22.03 9.78
N GLN A 60 -9.41 -22.26 9.22
CA GLN A 60 -9.64 -23.38 8.31
C GLN A 60 -8.89 -23.16 6.99
N PHE A 61 -8.13 -24.16 6.56
CA PHE A 61 -7.33 -24.08 5.34
C PHE A 61 -8.19 -24.04 4.07
N GLY A 62 -7.87 -23.14 3.13
CA GLY A 62 -8.42 -23.12 1.76
C GLY A 62 -9.68 -22.29 1.53
N TYR A 63 -10.33 -21.78 2.58
CA TYR A 63 -11.58 -20.99 2.46
C TYR A 63 -11.32 -19.52 2.06
N ASP A 64 -10.11 -19.03 2.28
CA ASP A 64 -9.64 -17.69 1.89
C ASP A 64 -9.38 -17.56 0.38
N GLN A 65 -9.41 -18.67 -0.37
CA GLN A 65 -9.17 -18.72 -1.81
C GLN A 65 -10.36 -18.21 -2.65
N PHE A 66 -11.56 -18.15 -2.07
CA PHE A 66 -12.75 -17.62 -2.75
C PHE A 66 -12.90 -16.13 -2.44
N GLY A 67 -12.45 -15.27 -3.36
CA GLY A 67 -12.56 -13.81 -3.23
C GLY A 67 -14.01 -13.31 -3.14
N ALA A 68 -14.21 -12.13 -2.55
CA ALA A 68 -15.53 -11.55 -2.28
C ALA A 68 -16.34 -11.15 -3.53
N GLU A 69 -15.74 -11.12 -4.73
CA GLU A 69 -16.41 -10.81 -5.99
C GLU A 69 -15.88 -11.68 -7.14
N PRO A 70 -16.76 -12.34 -7.93
CA PRO A 70 -16.31 -13.03 -9.13
C PRO A 70 -15.74 -12.02 -10.13
N PRO A 71 -14.62 -12.33 -10.81
CA PRO A 71 -14.11 -11.47 -11.87
C PRO A 71 -15.18 -11.32 -12.95
N ARG A 72 -15.64 -10.10 -13.20
CA ARG A 72 -16.46 -9.78 -14.38
C ARG A 72 -15.55 -9.94 -15.60
N ARG A 73 -15.56 -11.12 -16.21
CA ARG A 73 -15.03 -11.32 -17.56
C ARG A 73 -16.09 -10.81 -18.52
N ASP A 74 -16.03 -9.52 -18.84
CA ASP A 74 -16.68 -9.01 -20.05
C ASP A 74 -16.02 -9.74 -21.24
N GLY A 75 -16.83 -10.42 -22.05
CA GLY A 75 -16.41 -11.45 -23.01
C GLY A 75 -15.61 -10.93 -24.21
N SER A 76 -14.38 -10.45 -24.00
CA SER A 76 -13.48 -10.03 -25.09
C SER A 76 -12.27 -10.96 -25.27
N GLY A 77 -12.43 -12.25 -24.98
CA GLY A 77 -11.49 -13.30 -25.38
C GLY A 77 -12.03 -14.01 -26.62
N GLY A 78 -11.28 -14.00 -27.72
CA GLY A 78 -11.69 -14.66 -28.96
C GLY A 78 -11.96 -16.15 -28.74
N VAL A 79 -13.18 -16.59 -29.07
CA VAL A 79 -13.58 -18.00 -28.97
C VAL A 79 -12.79 -18.83 -29.97
N GLN A 80 -12.12 -19.88 -29.49
CA GLN A 80 -11.25 -20.75 -30.30
C GLN A 80 -12.06 -21.59 -31.31
N ALA A 81 -11.40 -22.04 -32.38
CA ALA A 81 -12.05 -22.70 -33.52
C ALA A 81 -12.68 -24.07 -33.18
N ASP A 82 -12.23 -24.69 -32.10
CA ASP A 82 -12.70 -25.97 -31.54
C ASP A 82 -13.95 -25.81 -30.65
N TYR A 83 -14.46 -24.58 -30.46
CA TYR A 83 -15.66 -24.35 -29.68
C TYR A 83 -16.88 -25.05 -30.30
N THR A 84 -17.50 -25.95 -29.54
CA THR A 84 -18.73 -26.64 -29.95
C THR A 84 -19.95 -25.76 -29.68
N LEU A 85 -20.59 -25.35 -30.78
CA LEU A 85 -21.75 -24.47 -30.79
C LEU A 85 -23.02 -25.18 -30.32
N GLY A 86 -23.94 -24.41 -29.76
CA GLY A 86 -25.22 -24.92 -29.29
C GLY A 86 -26.27 -23.82 -29.15
N PRO A 87 -27.53 -24.21 -28.86
CA PRO A 87 -28.64 -23.28 -28.72
C PRO A 87 -28.31 -22.12 -27.77
N GLY A 88 -28.66 -20.90 -28.15
CA GLY A 88 -28.43 -19.68 -27.36
C GLY A 88 -27.06 -19.01 -27.55
N ASP A 89 -26.13 -19.60 -28.31
CA ASP A 89 -24.92 -18.90 -28.72
C ASP A 89 -25.27 -17.79 -29.74
N GLU A 90 -24.66 -16.61 -29.58
CA GLU A 90 -24.83 -15.50 -30.52
C GLU A 90 -23.61 -15.39 -31.43
N LEU A 91 -23.88 -15.37 -32.73
CA LEU A 91 -22.88 -15.32 -33.79
C LEU A 91 -23.06 -14.04 -34.59
N LEU A 92 -21.99 -13.28 -34.77
CA LEU A 92 -21.91 -12.26 -35.80
C LEU A 92 -21.56 -12.94 -37.12
N VAL A 93 -22.53 -12.97 -38.03
CA VAL A 93 -22.35 -13.45 -39.41
C VAL A 93 -22.16 -12.24 -40.29
N THR A 94 -21.01 -12.17 -40.95
CA THR A 94 -20.65 -11.11 -41.89
C THR A 94 -20.50 -11.69 -43.28
N LEU A 95 -21.44 -11.35 -44.15
CA LEU A 95 -21.38 -11.63 -45.59
C LEU A 95 -20.66 -10.46 -46.28
N ARG A 96 -19.72 -10.76 -47.18
CA ARG A 96 -19.02 -9.80 -48.03
C ARG A 96 -18.97 -10.33 -49.46
N GLY A 97 -19.42 -9.53 -50.43
CA GLY A 97 -19.51 -9.92 -51.83
C GLY A 97 -20.75 -9.32 -52.48
N GLN A 98 -21.46 -10.10 -53.30
CA GLN A 98 -22.71 -9.67 -53.94
C GLN A 98 -23.75 -9.16 -52.93
N LYS A 99 -23.81 -9.79 -51.75
CA LYS A 99 -24.61 -9.32 -50.62
C LYS A 99 -23.69 -9.01 -49.44
N SER A 100 -23.65 -7.74 -49.04
CA SER A 100 -22.84 -7.29 -47.91
C SER A 100 -23.73 -7.00 -46.71
N SER A 101 -23.60 -7.79 -45.64
CA SER A 101 -24.37 -7.62 -44.41
C SER A 101 -23.60 -8.15 -43.21
N SER A 102 -23.62 -7.44 -42.10
CA SER A 102 -23.09 -7.91 -40.82
C SER A 102 -24.23 -7.88 -39.80
N LYS A 103 -24.71 -9.06 -39.40
CA LYS A 103 -25.85 -9.19 -38.50
C LYS A 103 -25.56 -10.25 -37.44
N ARG A 104 -26.12 -10.02 -36.26
CA ARG A 104 -26.08 -10.98 -35.15
C ARG A 104 -27.23 -11.96 -35.30
N HIS A 105 -26.91 -13.24 -35.20
CA HIS A 105 -27.84 -14.35 -35.29
C HIS A 105 -27.64 -15.25 -34.08
N VAL A 106 -28.76 -15.59 -33.44
CA VAL A 106 -28.76 -16.51 -32.29
C VAL A 106 -29.08 -17.90 -32.82
N ILE A 107 -28.36 -18.92 -32.35
CA ILE A 107 -28.72 -20.32 -32.61
C ILE A 107 -30.01 -20.61 -31.85
N ASP A 108 -31.06 -20.99 -32.58
CA ASP A 108 -32.38 -21.20 -32.00
C ASP A 108 -32.46 -22.49 -31.14
N ALA A 109 -33.61 -22.70 -30.49
CA ALA A 109 -33.86 -23.87 -29.65
C ALA A 109 -33.86 -25.21 -30.42
N ALA A 110 -34.02 -25.18 -31.75
CA ALA A 110 -33.90 -26.36 -32.61
C ALA A 110 -32.45 -26.61 -33.05
N GLY A 111 -31.50 -25.79 -32.59
CA GLY A 111 -30.08 -25.90 -32.92
C GLY A 111 -29.73 -25.35 -34.31
N LEU A 112 -30.64 -24.59 -34.93
CA LEU A 112 -30.46 -24.03 -36.27
C LEU A 112 -29.95 -22.59 -36.18
N LEU A 113 -29.00 -22.27 -37.05
CA LEU A 113 -28.61 -20.91 -37.36
C LEU A 113 -29.38 -20.46 -38.61
N THR A 114 -30.35 -19.56 -38.41
CA THR A 114 -31.13 -18.98 -39.51
C THR A 114 -30.56 -17.61 -39.86
N ALA A 115 -29.99 -17.52 -41.07
CA ALA A 115 -29.44 -16.28 -41.62
C ALA A 115 -30.30 -15.80 -42.81
N ASP A 116 -30.43 -14.48 -42.97
CA ASP A 116 -31.33 -13.89 -43.95
C ASP A 116 -30.97 -14.29 -45.39
N ASP A 117 -31.93 -14.91 -46.07
CA ASP A 117 -31.84 -15.40 -47.46
C ASP A 117 -30.76 -16.49 -47.69
N VAL A 118 -30.33 -17.18 -46.64
CA VAL A 118 -29.46 -18.37 -46.71
C VAL A 118 -30.21 -19.56 -46.13
N ARG A 119 -30.00 -20.77 -46.67
CA ARG A 119 -30.62 -21.97 -46.11
C ARG A 119 -30.18 -22.17 -44.64
N PRO A 120 -31.11 -22.51 -43.72
CA PRO A 120 -30.78 -22.78 -42.32
C PRO A 120 -29.69 -23.86 -42.19
N VAL A 121 -28.72 -23.62 -41.30
CA VAL A 121 -27.62 -24.55 -41.04
C VAL A 121 -27.77 -25.11 -39.62
N VAL A 122 -27.66 -26.44 -39.47
CA VAL A 122 -27.65 -27.09 -38.16
C VAL A 122 -26.33 -26.76 -37.47
N ALA A 123 -26.35 -25.85 -36.51
CA ALA A 123 -25.17 -25.38 -35.82
C ALA A 123 -24.90 -26.15 -34.52
N GLN A 124 -25.92 -26.78 -33.95
CA GLN A 124 -25.79 -27.57 -32.72
C GLN A 124 -24.82 -28.75 -32.90
N GLY A 125 -23.84 -28.83 -32.01
CA GLY A 125 -22.86 -29.93 -31.98
C GLY A 125 -21.72 -29.76 -33.00
N LEU A 126 -21.75 -28.74 -33.85
CA LEU A 126 -20.65 -28.39 -34.74
C LEU A 126 -19.59 -27.59 -34.00
N THR A 127 -18.33 -27.74 -34.38
CA THR A 127 -17.30 -26.78 -33.99
C THR A 127 -17.49 -25.46 -34.75
N LEU A 128 -16.96 -24.36 -34.23
CA LEU A 128 -16.97 -23.07 -34.93
C LEU A 128 -16.29 -23.17 -36.30
N ALA A 129 -15.26 -24.01 -36.44
CA ALA A 129 -14.62 -24.32 -37.72
C ALA A 129 -15.59 -25.03 -38.68
N ASP A 130 -16.30 -26.06 -38.22
CA ASP A 130 -17.24 -26.83 -39.03
C ASP A 130 -18.43 -25.97 -39.47
N LEU A 131 -18.96 -25.14 -38.56
CA LEU A 131 -20.04 -24.21 -38.90
C LEU A 131 -19.58 -23.20 -39.97
N ARG A 132 -18.37 -22.65 -39.85
CA ARG A 132 -17.82 -21.74 -40.88
C ARG A 132 -17.77 -22.40 -42.25
N ALA A 133 -17.34 -23.66 -42.32
CA ALA A 133 -17.29 -24.41 -43.57
C ALA A 133 -18.69 -24.68 -44.14
N GLN A 134 -19.64 -25.12 -43.30
CA GLN A 134 -21.01 -25.39 -43.75
C GLN A 134 -21.76 -24.12 -44.17
N LEU A 135 -21.60 -23.04 -43.43
CA LEU A 135 -22.21 -21.75 -43.75
C LEU A 135 -21.58 -21.16 -45.02
N ALA A 136 -20.27 -21.31 -45.23
CA ALA A 136 -19.62 -20.93 -46.48
C ALA A 136 -20.20 -21.68 -47.69
N ASN A 137 -20.44 -22.98 -47.57
CA ASN A 137 -21.08 -23.76 -48.63
C ASN A 137 -22.53 -23.32 -48.88
N ALA A 138 -23.32 -23.07 -47.82
CA ALA A 138 -24.70 -22.63 -47.93
C ALA A 138 -24.84 -21.23 -48.53
N VAL A 139 -23.92 -20.32 -48.16
CA VAL A 139 -23.83 -18.96 -48.70
C VAL A 139 -23.39 -18.99 -50.16
N THR A 140 -22.34 -19.73 -50.51
CA THR A 140 -21.87 -19.83 -51.90
C THR A 140 -22.93 -20.43 -52.83
N ALA A 141 -23.73 -21.38 -52.33
CA ALA A 141 -24.82 -21.98 -53.09
C ALA A 141 -26.02 -21.05 -53.31
N SER A 142 -26.20 -20.04 -52.44
CA SER A 142 -27.33 -19.08 -52.53
C SER A 142 -26.90 -17.76 -53.17
N PHE A 143 -25.64 -17.37 -52.97
CA PHE A 143 -24.99 -16.15 -53.44
C PHE A 143 -23.58 -16.49 -53.96
N PRO A 144 -23.42 -16.71 -55.28
CA PRO A 144 -22.10 -16.85 -55.89
C PRO A 144 -21.21 -15.65 -55.55
N ASP A 145 -19.89 -15.86 -55.42
CA ASP A 145 -18.90 -14.82 -55.10
C ASP A 145 -19.19 -14.02 -53.79
N THR A 146 -19.82 -14.66 -52.80
CA THR A 146 -20.03 -14.07 -51.47
C THR A 146 -19.29 -14.88 -50.40
N GLU A 147 -18.35 -14.22 -49.73
CA GLU A 147 -17.61 -14.76 -48.60
C GLU A 147 -18.38 -14.56 -47.30
N VAL A 148 -18.27 -15.52 -46.38
CA VAL A 148 -18.89 -15.46 -45.06
C VAL A 148 -17.84 -15.56 -43.96
N TYR A 149 -17.94 -14.65 -43.00
CA TYR A 149 -17.12 -14.60 -41.80
C TYR A 149 -18.04 -14.78 -40.59
N VAL A 150 -17.68 -15.70 -39.68
CA VAL A 150 -18.47 -15.99 -38.48
C VAL A 150 -17.60 -15.83 -37.24
N SER A 151 -18.04 -15.04 -36.27
CA SER A 151 -17.42 -14.89 -34.95
C SER A 151 -18.47 -15.00 -33.85
N VAL A 152 -18.13 -15.63 -32.73
CA VAL A 152 -19.00 -15.67 -31.55
C VAL A 152 -18.95 -14.32 -30.83
N THR A 153 -20.10 -13.67 -30.65
CA THR A 153 -20.20 -12.38 -29.93
C THR A 153 -20.53 -12.59 -28.46
N GLU A 154 -21.48 -13.47 -28.18
CA GLU A 154 -21.80 -13.89 -26.83
C GLU A 154 -21.81 -15.42 -26.76
N ILE A 155 -21.08 -15.95 -25.78
CA ILE A 155 -21.11 -17.38 -25.46
C ILE A 155 -22.35 -17.63 -24.63
N ARG A 156 -23.08 -18.71 -24.90
CA ARG A 156 -24.26 -19.07 -24.11
C ARG A 156 -23.91 -19.17 -22.62
N ARG A 157 -24.82 -18.68 -21.79
CA ARG A 157 -24.80 -18.96 -20.36
C ARG A 157 -25.43 -20.31 -20.11
N ILE A 158 -24.83 -21.07 -19.21
CA ILE A 158 -25.33 -22.36 -18.76
C ILE A 158 -25.78 -22.22 -17.31
N GLY A 159 -26.91 -22.85 -17.00
CA GLY A 159 -27.49 -22.88 -15.67
C GLY A 159 -26.97 -24.10 -14.91
N VAL A 160 -26.15 -23.87 -13.88
CA VAL A 160 -25.61 -24.92 -13.01
C VAL A 160 -26.26 -24.81 -11.64
N LEU A 161 -26.80 -25.91 -11.11
CA LEU A 161 -27.43 -25.93 -9.80
C LEU A 161 -26.38 -26.17 -8.71
N VAL A 162 -26.07 -25.15 -7.92
CA VAL A 162 -25.14 -25.28 -6.78
C VAL A 162 -25.93 -25.39 -5.48
N THR A 163 -25.72 -26.47 -4.73
CA THR A 163 -26.47 -26.79 -3.51
C THR A 163 -25.54 -27.20 -2.37
N GLY A 164 -26.05 -27.14 -1.14
CA GLY A 164 -25.29 -27.45 0.07
C GLY A 164 -24.67 -26.21 0.70
N ALA A 165 -23.51 -26.38 1.33
CA ALA A 165 -22.89 -25.37 2.20
C ALA A 165 -22.07 -24.30 1.46
N VAL A 166 -22.74 -23.59 0.54
CA VAL A 166 -22.22 -22.45 -0.22
C VAL A 166 -22.91 -21.16 0.20
N ALA A 167 -22.30 -19.99 -0.08
CA ALA A 167 -22.85 -18.72 0.39
C ALA A 167 -24.20 -18.38 -0.25
N ARG A 168 -24.37 -18.68 -1.54
CA ARG A 168 -25.61 -18.46 -2.31
C ARG A 168 -26.04 -19.76 -3.02
N PRO A 169 -26.72 -20.68 -2.32
CA PRO A 169 -27.24 -21.89 -2.95
C PRO A 169 -28.35 -21.54 -3.95
N GLY A 170 -28.43 -22.28 -5.04
CA GLY A 170 -29.40 -22.07 -6.11
C GLY A 170 -28.80 -22.25 -7.50
N ARG A 171 -29.58 -21.92 -8.53
CA ARG A 171 -29.12 -21.95 -9.92
C ARG A 171 -28.17 -20.77 -10.16
N GLN A 172 -26.97 -21.07 -10.62
CA GLN A 172 -25.93 -20.11 -10.99
C GLN A 172 -25.82 -20.06 -12.52
N GLU A 173 -25.81 -18.83 -13.06
CA GLU A 173 -25.62 -18.57 -14.48
C GLU A 173 -24.13 -18.31 -14.75
N VAL A 174 -23.46 -19.24 -15.40
CA VAL A 174 -22.03 -19.16 -15.71
C VAL A 174 -21.81 -19.31 -17.22
N GLY A 175 -20.66 -18.87 -17.74
CA GLY A 175 -20.37 -19.04 -19.18
C GLY A 175 -20.19 -20.52 -19.55
N ALA A 176 -20.40 -20.88 -20.82
CA ALA A 176 -20.27 -22.28 -21.29
C ALA A 176 -18.87 -22.92 -21.11
N PHE A 177 -17.84 -22.12 -20.81
CA PHE A 177 -16.48 -22.61 -20.47
C PHE A 177 -16.20 -22.65 -18.98
N ALA A 178 -17.19 -22.37 -18.14
CA ALA A 178 -17.01 -22.30 -16.70
C ALA A 178 -16.56 -23.64 -16.14
N THR A 179 -15.62 -23.55 -15.22
CA THR A 179 -15.13 -24.67 -14.41
C THR A 179 -15.93 -24.76 -13.10
N LEU A 180 -15.72 -25.85 -12.36
CA LEU A 180 -16.27 -26.01 -11.01
C LEU A 180 -15.96 -24.79 -10.11
N ILE A 181 -14.74 -24.26 -10.18
CA ILE A 181 -14.32 -23.10 -9.37
C ILE A 181 -15.10 -21.85 -9.76
N ASP A 182 -15.33 -21.63 -11.06
CA ASP A 182 -16.12 -20.49 -11.52
C ASP A 182 -17.55 -20.56 -10.98
N ALA A 183 -18.17 -21.74 -10.98
CA ALA A 183 -19.51 -21.92 -10.42
C ALA A 183 -19.56 -21.78 -8.88
N LEU A 184 -18.56 -22.29 -8.16
CA LEU A 184 -18.47 -22.10 -6.70
C LEU A 184 -18.21 -20.63 -6.34
N THR A 185 -17.39 -19.94 -7.11
CA THR A 185 -17.13 -18.50 -6.94
C THR A 185 -18.37 -17.67 -7.28
N ALA A 186 -19.09 -18.03 -8.35
CA ALA A 186 -20.38 -17.43 -8.68
C ALA A 186 -21.41 -17.64 -7.54
N ALA A 187 -21.39 -18.80 -6.87
CA ALA A 187 -22.17 -19.06 -5.67
C ALA A 187 -21.67 -18.33 -4.41
N GLY A 188 -20.66 -17.45 -4.51
CA GLY A 188 -20.08 -16.70 -3.40
C GLY A 188 -19.10 -17.51 -2.53
N GLY A 189 -18.57 -18.61 -3.05
CA GLY A 189 -17.63 -19.48 -2.36
C GLY A 189 -18.29 -20.56 -1.50
N VAL A 190 -17.48 -21.52 -1.08
CA VAL A 190 -17.85 -22.52 -0.08
C VAL A 190 -17.80 -21.87 1.30
N THR A 191 -18.87 -22.02 2.08
CA THR A 191 -18.89 -21.50 3.46
C THR A 191 -18.00 -22.33 4.36
N ARG A 192 -17.55 -21.79 5.50
CA ARG A 192 -16.75 -22.53 6.50
C ARG A 192 -17.44 -23.76 7.09
N ALA A 193 -18.75 -23.94 6.84
CA ALA A 193 -19.52 -25.12 7.22
C ALA A 193 -19.56 -26.22 6.13
N GLY A 194 -19.02 -25.98 4.94
CA GLY A 194 -19.01 -26.91 3.81
C GLY A 194 -17.66 -27.55 3.56
N SER A 195 -17.63 -28.77 3.04
CA SER A 195 -16.39 -29.48 2.73
C SER A 195 -15.74 -28.97 1.44
N LEU A 196 -14.41 -28.79 1.47
CA LEU A 196 -13.60 -28.52 0.27
C LEU A 196 -13.08 -29.81 -0.38
N ARG A 197 -13.18 -30.94 0.32
CA ARG A 197 -12.59 -32.22 -0.11
C ARG A 197 -13.61 -33.23 -0.64
N ARG A 198 -14.88 -33.05 -0.33
CA ARG A 198 -15.96 -34.03 -0.57
C ARG A 198 -17.03 -33.50 -1.53
N ILE A 199 -16.65 -32.56 -2.40
CA ILE A 199 -17.58 -31.94 -3.35
C ILE A 199 -18.02 -33.00 -4.36
N ARG A 200 -19.30 -32.99 -4.74
CA ARG A 200 -19.84 -33.92 -5.74
C ARG A 200 -20.38 -33.16 -6.95
N LEU A 201 -19.93 -33.53 -8.14
CA LEU A 201 -20.42 -33.03 -9.40
C LEU A 201 -21.29 -34.10 -10.10
N PHE A 202 -22.50 -33.74 -10.49
CA PHE A 202 -23.41 -34.58 -11.26
C PHE A 202 -23.60 -33.93 -12.64
N HIS A 203 -23.13 -34.60 -13.69
CA HIS A 203 -23.34 -34.11 -15.05
C HIS A 203 -24.78 -34.32 -15.51
N ALA A 204 -25.34 -33.34 -16.21
CA ALA A 204 -26.64 -33.50 -16.87
C ALA A 204 -26.50 -34.42 -18.09
N GLN A 205 -27.21 -35.55 -18.09
CA GLN A 205 -27.34 -36.44 -19.24
C GLN A 205 -28.79 -36.89 -19.42
N ALA A 206 -29.16 -37.10 -20.69
CA ALA A 206 -30.50 -37.54 -21.09
C ALA A 206 -30.86 -38.88 -20.41
N ALA A 207 -32.11 -38.97 -19.97
CA ALA A 207 -32.70 -40.07 -19.20
C ALA A 207 -32.11 -41.46 -19.52
N GLY A 208 -31.54 -42.13 -18.52
CA GLY A 208 -31.09 -43.52 -18.65
C GLY A 208 -30.25 -44.03 -17.48
N ASP A 209 -29.08 -43.45 -17.23
CA ASP A 209 -28.10 -44.00 -16.26
C ASP A 209 -27.28 -42.88 -15.60
N VAL A 210 -27.87 -42.14 -14.65
CA VAL A 210 -27.08 -41.25 -13.79
C VAL A 210 -26.49 -42.12 -12.67
N PRO A 211 -25.17 -42.32 -12.58
CA PRO A 211 -24.59 -42.94 -11.38
C PRO A 211 -24.98 -42.08 -10.17
N SER A 212 -25.72 -42.67 -9.24
CA SER A 212 -26.26 -42.01 -8.05
C SER A 212 -25.17 -41.42 -7.12
N THR A 213 -23.90 -41.74 -7.37
CA THR A 213 -22.75 -41.38 -6.54
C THR A 213 -22.10 -40.03 -6.86
N GLY A 214 -22.27 -39.50 -8.09
CA GLY A 214 -21.62 -38.26 -8.53
C GLY A 214 -20.08 -38.36 -8.65
N LEU A 215 -19.45 -37.48 -9.42
CA LEU A 215 -17.99 -37.39 -9.53
C LEU A 215 -17.42 -36.69 -8.27
N PRO A 216 -16.56 -37.34 -7.48
CA PRO A 216 -15.93 -36.72 -6.32
C PRO A 216 -14.86 -35.71 -6.76
N VAL A 217 -14.85 -34.55 -6.11
CA VAL A 217 -13.85 -33.50 -6.34
C VAL A 217 -13.24 -33.06 -5.01
N ASP A 218 -11.92 -33.15 -4.91
CA ASP A 218 -11.11 -32.64 -3.79
C ASP A 218 -10.35 -31.40 -4.24
N LEU A 219 -10.64 -30.24 -3.63
CA LEU A 219 -9.95 -28.97 -3.92
C LEU A 219 -8.62 -28.84 -3.18
N TYR A 220 -8.32 -29.69 -2.19
CA TYR A 220 -7.02 -29.66 -1.51
C TYR A 220 -5.88 -30.02 -2.46
N ASP A 221 -6.11 -30.91 -3.44
CA ASP A 221 -5.10 -31.27 -4.45
C ASP A 221 -4.62 -30.03 -5.20
N LEU A 222 -5.55 -29.15 -5.61
CA LEU A 222 -5.21 -27.89 -6.25
C LEU A 222 -4.36 -26.98 -5.33
N PHE A 223 -4.77 -26.82 -4.07
CA PHE A 223 -4.13 -25.87 -3.15
C PHE A 223 -2.81 -26.38 -2.55
N MET A 224 -2.61 -27.70 -2.50
CA MET A 224 -1.45 -28.33 -1.87
C MET A 224 -0.44 -28.89 -2.87
N THR A 225 -0.87 -29.52 -3.96
CA THR A 225 0.03 -30.14 -4.96
C THR A 225 0.12 -29.34 -6.26
N GLY A 226 -0.84 -28.45 -6.51
CA GLY A 226 -0.94 -27.70 -7.76
C GLY A 226 -1.48 -28.54 -8.92
N ASP A 227 -1.94 -29.78 -8.65
CA ASP A 227 -2.55 -30.63 -9.67
C ASP A 227 -3.94 -30.11 -10.03
N GLY A 228 -4.02 -29.43 -11.17
CA GLY A 228 -5.23 -28.76 -11.66
C GLY A 228 -6.31 -29.68 -12.23
N ALA A 229 -6.18 -31.01 -12.14
CA ALA A 229 -7.14 -31.95 -12.74
C ALA A 229 -8.58 -31.69 -12.24
N SER A 230 -8.75 -31.55 -10.92
CA SER A 230 -10.03 -31.23 -10.25
C SER A 230 -10.56 -29.83 -10.59
N ALA A 231 -9.67 -28.88 -10.89
CA ALA A 231 -10.01 -27.49 -11.23
C ALA A 231 -10.34 -27.30 -12.72
N SER A 232 -9.88 -28.20 -13.58
CA SER A 232 -10.05 -28.12 -15.04
C SER A 232 -11.35 -28.74 -15.55
N ILE A 233 -12.18 -29.30 -14.65
CA ILE A 233 -13.44 -29.95 -15.01
C ILE A 233 -14.41 -28.90 -15.56
N ARG A 234 -14.68 -28.97 -16.87
CA ARG A 234 -15.67 -28.13 -17.57
C ARG A 234 -17.09 -28.54 -17.19
N LEU A 235 -17.93 -27.55 -16.89
CA LEU A 235 -19.33 -27.75 -16.56
C LEU A 235 -20.20 -27.79 -17.83
N ARG A 236 -21.35 -28.47 -17.73
CA ARG A 236 -22.40 -28.51 -18.75
C ARG A 236 -23.68 -27.88 -18.22
N ASP A 237 -24.54 -27.47 -19.15
CA ASP A 237 -25.86 -26.95 -18.79
C ASP A 237 -26.70 -27.99 -18.06
N GLY A 238 -27.28 -27.62 -16.93
CA GLY A 238 -28.02 -28.50 -16.04
C GLY A 238 -27.17 -29.31 -15.04
N ASP A 239 -25.85 -29.16 -15.03
CA ASP A 239 -24.97 -29.80 -14.05
C ASP A 239 -25.39 -29.43 -12.62
N ARG A 240 -25.20 -30.36 -11.69
CA ARG A 240 -25.50 -30.15 -10.27
C ARG A 240 -24.24 -30.31 -9.45
N ILE A 241 -23.92 -29.30 -8.66
CA ILE A 241 -22.82 -29.29 -7.72
C ILE A 241 -23.42 -29.38 -6.32
N PHE A 242 -23.01 -30.38 -5.56
CA PHE A 242 -23.39 -30.55 -4.17
C PHE A 242 -22.16 -30.43 -3.28
N VAL A 243 -22.16 -29.43 -2.41
CA VAL A 243 -21.14 -29.22 -1.39
C VAL A 243 -21.66 -29.74 -0.06
N PRO A 244 -21.24 -30.93 0.40
CA PRO A 244 -21.71 -31.46 1.67
C PRO A 244 -21.20 -30.64 2.85
N PRO A 245 -21.77 -30.83 4.06
CA PRO A 245 -21.20 -30.29 5.29
C PRO A 245 -19.73 -30.69 5.47
N LEU A 246 -19.00 -29.87 6.20
CA LEU A 246 -17.61 -30.11 6.59
C LEU A 246 -17.45 -31.49 7.23
N GLY A 247 -16.50 -32.28 6.73
CA GLY A 247 -16.16 -33.58 7.30
C GLY A 247 -15.32 -33.48 8.57
N PRO A 248 -14.76 -34.61 9.03
CA PRO A 248 -13.82 -34.65 10.15
C PRO A 248 -12.66 -33.67 9.98
N THR A 249 -12.28 -33.00 11.06
CA THR A 249 -11.19 -32.01 11.07
C THR A 249 -10.15 -32.32 12.15
N VAL A 250 -8.92 -31.88 11.89
CA VAL A 250 -7.81 -31.86 12.85
C VAL A 250 -7.16 -30.50 12.85
N ALA A 251 -6.66 -30.07 14.00
CA ALA A 251 -5.92 -28.82 14.12
C ALA A 251 -4.43 -29.08 14.35
N LEU A 252 -3.60 -28.22 13.76
CA LEU A 252 -2.15 -28.26 13.88
C LEU A 252 -1.64 -26.90 14.32
N ALA A 253 -0.95 -26.86 15.47
CA ALA A 253 -0.49 -25.63 16.10
C ALA A 253 1.00 -25.70 16.49
N GLY A 254 1.60 -24.53 16.74
CA GLY A 254 3.01 -24.41 17.11
C GLY A 254 3.90 -23.93 15.95
N PRO A 255 5.22 -24.19 15.98
CA PRO A 255 6.18 -23.71 14.99
C PRO A 255 6.10 -24.54 13.70
N LEU A 256 4.98 -24.46 13.00
CA LEU A 256 4.71 -25.06 11.69
C LEU A 256 4.75 -23.98 10.61
N LYS A 257 4.98 -24.36 9.35
CA LYS A 257 4.95 -23.39 8.24
C LYS A 257 3.55 -22.84 7.98
N ARG A 258 2.52 -23.67 8.15
CA ARG A 258 1.10 -23.32 7.98
C ARG A 258 0.27 -23.89 9.14
N PRO A 259 0.30 -23.27 10.33
CA PRO A 259 -0.60 -23.67 11.41
C PRO A 259 -2.06 -23.39 11.00
N GLY A 260 -2.98 -24.29 11.35
CA GLY A 260 -4.38 -24.17 10.94
C GLY A 260 -5.23 -25.41 11.19
N VAL A 261 -6.49 -25.34 10.79
CA VAL A 261 -7.48 -26.44 10.85
C VAL A 261 -7.60 -27.07 9.47
N TYR A 262 -7.50 -28.40 9.41
CA TYR A 262 -7.47 -29.18 8.18
C TYR A 262 -8.55 -30.26 8.18
N GLU A 263 -9.26 -30.40 7.06
CA GLU A 263 -10.21 -31.50 6.84
C GLU A 263 -9.48 -32.80 6.46
N LEU A 264 -9.90 -33.92 7.06
CA LEU A 264 -9.35 -35.24 6.79
C LEU A 264 -9.68 -35.69 5.35
N PRO A 265 -8.78 -36.48 4.71
CA PRO A 265 -9.04 -37.02 3.38
C PRO A 265 -10.38 -37.77 3.29
N PRO A 266 -11.08 -37.72 2.15
CA PRO A 266 -12.33 -38.45 1.95
C PRO A 266 -12.17 -39.95 2.22
N GLY A 267 -13.12 -40.55 2.96
CA GLY A 267 -13.10 -41.97 3.30
C GLY A 267 -12.10 -42.37 4.39
N GLN A 268 -11.41 -41.40 5.02
CA GLN A 268 -10.51 -41.64 6.15
C GLN A 268 -11.06 -40.97 7.41
N ASP A 269 -11.18 -41.76 8.48
CA ASP A 269 -11.60 -41.27 9.81
C ASP A 269 -10.41 -40.95 10.72
N ARG A 270 -9.19 -41.32 10.30
CA ARG A 270 -7.95 -41.10 11.03
C ARG A 270 -6.80 -40.81 10.08
N LEU A 271 -5.94 -39.86 10.45
CA LEU A 271 -4.77 -39.42 9.67
C LEU A 271 -3.48 -39.56 10.50
N PRO A 272 -2.39 -40.15 9.97
CA PRO A 272 -1.10 -40.14 10.65
C PRO A 272 -0.63 -38.70 10.93
N ALA A 273 -0.12 -38.44 12.13
CA ALA A 273 0.34 -37.11 12.52
C ALA A 273 1.51 -36.60 11.65
N ALA A 274 2.33 -37.49 11.11
CA ALA A 274 3.33 -37.14 10.09
C ALA A 274 2.67 -36.54 8.82
N ALA A 275 1.65 -37.21 8.28
CA ALA A 275 0.91 -36.73 7.11
C ALA A 275 0.17 -35.42 7.39
N ALA A 276 -0.40 -35.28 8.59
CA ALA A 276 -1.02 -34.02 9.02
C ALA A 276 0.03 -32.88 9.05
N ARG A 277 1.20 -33.13 9.65
CA ARG A 277 2.31 -32.16 9.68
C ARG A 277 2.79 -31.77 8.28
N ASP A 278 2.80 -32.71 7.34
CA ASP A 278 3.17 -32.46 5.94
C ASP A 278 2.12 -31.58 5.23
N MET A 279 0.83 -31.77 5.51
CA MET A 279 -0.23 -30.85 5.06
C MET A 279 0.01 -29.42 5.55
N ALA A 280 0.46 -29.26 6.81
CA ALA A 280 0.89 -27.97 7.38
C ALA A 280 2.24 -27.44 6.83
N GLY A 281 2.84 -28.10 5.84
CA GLY A 281 4.11 -27.69 5.21
C GLY A 281 5.36 -28.04 6.02
N GLY A 282 5.21 -28.85 7.07
CA GLY A 282 6.29 -29.24 7.97
C GLY A 282 6.57 -28.21 9.07
N LEU A 283 7.66 -28.47 9.81
CA LEU A 283 8.13 -27.58 10.87
C LEU A 283 8.74 -26.30 10.28
N LEU A 284 8.50 -25.19 10.97
CA LEU A 284 9.09 -23.89 10.66
C LEU A 284 10.62 -23.89 10.91
N ARG A 285 11.09 -24.66 11.90
CA ARG A 285 12.51 -24.85 12.22
C ARG A 285 12.86 -26.34 12.32
N PRO A 286 13.95 -26.81 11.68
CA PRO A 286 14.49 -28.15 11.91
C PRO A 286 14.87 -28.33 13.38
N GLY A 287 14.61 -29.49 13.98
CA GLY A 287 15.00 -29.79 15.36
C GLY A 287 14.04 -30.72 16.09
N ALA A 288 14.41 -31.10 17.32
CA ALA A 288 13.56 -31.92 18.19
C ALA A 288 12.43 -31.08 18.80
N HIS A 289 11.21 -31.58 18.72
CA HIS A 289 10.02 -30.95 19.28
C HIS A 289 9.26 -31.96 20.14
N ARG A 290 8.56 -31.47 21.16
CA ARG A 290 7.54 -32.22 21.87
C ARG A 290 6.25 -32.10 21.07
N ALA A 291 5.58 -33.23 20.85
CA ALA A 291 4.27 -33.27 20.24
C ALA A 291 3.25 -33.56 21.33
N LEU A 292 2.34 -32.62 21.55
CA LEU A 292 1.23 -32.76 22.50
C LEU A 292 -0.04 -32.99 21.68
N ARG A 293 -0.72 -34.11 21.91
CA ARG A 293 -2.03 -34.39 21.33
C ARG A 293 -3.11 -34.06 22.35
N TYR A 294 -4.06 -33.25 21.94
CA TYR A 294 -5.30 -32.98 22.64
C TYR A 294 -6.43 -33.68 21.90
N ALA A 295 -6.88 -34.82 22.43
CA ALA A 295 -7.97 -35.61 21.86
C ALA A 295 -9.26 -35.39 22.66
N ILE A 296 -10.40 -35.61 22.01
CA ILE A 296 -11.71 -35.58 22.68
C ILE A 296 -12.13 -37.03 22.96
N GLY A 297 -12.28 -37.37 24.24
CA GLY A 297 -12.73 -38.67 24.70
C GLY A 297 -14.21 -38.92 24.41
N PRO A 298 -14.68 -40.17 24.56
CA PRO A 298 -16.05 -40.57 24.21
C PRO A 298 -17.14 -39.87 25.05
N ASN A 299 -16.82 -39.30 26.21
CA ASN A 299 -17.76 -38.51 27.02
C ASN A 299 -17.57 -36.99 26.88
N GLY A 300 -16.79 -36.55 25.89
CA GLY A 300 -16.48 -35.15 25.63
C GLY A 300 -15.35 -34.57 26.49
N GLU A 301 -14.65 -35.40 27.26
CA GLU A 301 -13.48 -35.00 28.05
C GLU A 301 -12.27 -34.73 27.16
N GLU A 302 -11.51 -33.67 27.45
CA GLU A 302 -10.27 -33.40 26.73
C GLU A 302 -9.11 -34.18 27.36
N LEU A 303 -8.46 -35.01 26.55
CA LEU A 303 -7.32 -35.84 26.92
C LEU A 303 -6.05 -35.23 26.32
N ALA A 304 -5.16 -34.74 27.19
CA ALA A 304 -3.84 -34.24 26.79
C ALA A 304 -2.78 -35.34 26.98
N GLU A 305 -2.14 -35.75 25.88
CA GLU A 305 -1.09 -36.77 25.86
C GLU A 305 0.17 -36.21 25.20
N GLU A 306 1.33 -36.41 25.83
CA GLU A 306 2.62 -36.18 25.17
C GLU A 306 3.01 -37.42 24.36
N LEU A 307 3.16 -37.27 23.05
CA LEU A 307 3.46 -38.36 22.16
C LEU A 307 4.95 -38.69 22.21
N ALA A 308 5.26 -39.94 22.60
CA ALA A 308 6.63 -40.47 22.56
C ALA A 308 7.13 -40.64 21.11
N ASP A 309 6.25 -41.10 20.22
CA ASP A 309 6.45 -41.14 18.77
C ASP A 309 5.32 -40.38 18.09
N ALA A 310 5.63 -39.14 17.71
CA ALA A 310 4.69 -38.25 17.05
C ALA A 310 4.30 -38.76 15.65
N ASP A 311 5.18 -39.47 14.94
CA ASP A 311 4.96 -39.85 13.55
C ASP A 311 4.08 -41.12 13.45
N ALA A 312 4.14 -42.00 14.46
CA ALA A 312 3.29 -43.20 14.54
C ALA A 312 1.84 -42.93 14.98
N THR A 313 1.58 -41.78 15.60
CA THR A 313 0.27 -41.45 16.16
C THR A 313 -0.75 -41.13 15.06
N ARG A 314 -1.97 -41.65 15.19
CA ARG A 314 -3.09 -41.33 14.29
C ARG A 314 -4.05 -40.34 14.97
N LEU A 315 -4.34 -39.26 14.27
CA LEU A 315 -5.26 -38.20 14.69
C LEU A 315 -6.67 -38.49 14.15
N SER A 316 -7.68 -38.35 15.00
CA SER A 316 -9.11 -38.45 14.66
C SER A 316 -9.79 -37.09 14.63
N ASP A 317 -11.06 -37.06 14.23
CA ASP A 317 -11.90 -35.86 14.30
C ASP A 317 -11.83 -35.19 15.68
N GLY A 318 -11.66 -33.87 15.71
CA GLY A 318 -11.56 -33.12 16.96
C GLY A 318 -10.15 -33.09 17.57
N ASP A 319 -9.19 -33.88 17.07
CA ASP A 319 -7.84 -33.87 17.64
C ASP A 319 -7.07 -32.59 17.27
N LEU A 320 -6.28 -32.10 18.23
CA LEU A 320 -5.32 -31.01 18.06
C LEU A 320 -3.91 -31.53 18.34
N LEU A 321 -3.00 -31.35 17.38
CA LEU A 321 -1.57 -31.60 17.56
C LEU A 321 -0.84 -30.27 17.77
N LEU A 322 -0.34 -30.05 18.98
CA LEU A 322 0.47 -28.90 19.35
C LEU A 322 1.94 -29.28 19.37
N MET A 323 2.70 -28.65 18.47
CA MET A 323 4.16 -28.76 18.46
C MET A 323 4.74 -27.73 19.41
N ALA A 324 5.49 -28.19 20.41
CA ALA A 324 6.22 -27.34 21.34
C ALA A 324 7.72 -27.59 21.21
N PRO A 325 8.59 -26.57 21.31
CA PRO A 325 10.02 -26.82 21.39
C PRO A 325 10.32 -27.72 22.60
N ARG A 326 11.03 -28.84 22.37
CA ARG A 326 11.63 -29.61 23.46
C ARG A 326 12.69 -28.68 24.04
N ARG A 327 12.57 -28.29 25.32
CA ARG A 327 13.39 -27.24 25.99
C ARG A 327 14.78 -27.15 25.37
N GLU A 328 15.14 -25.95 24.92
CA GLU A 328 16.46 -25.61 24.41
C GLU A 328 17.53 -26.31 25.25
N ASP A 329 18.27 -27.21 24.61
CA ASP A 329 19.54 -27.74 25.10
C ASP A 329 20.59 -26.61 24.98
N ARG A 330 20.34 -25.49 25.66
CA ARG A 330 21.32 -24.42 25.86
C ARG A 330 21.86 -24.54 27.27
N ARG A 331 22.78 -25.49 27.44
CA ARG A 331 23.70 -25.44 28.58
C ARG A 331 24.79 -24.42 28.26
N GLY A 332 25.09 -23.53 29.22
CA GLY A 332 26.23 -22.61 29.15
C GLY A 332 25.96 -21.19 28.64
N ASP A 333 24.71 -20.72 28.56
CA ASP A 333 24.43 -19.36 28.08
C ASP A 333 24.25 -18.35 29.23
N LEU A 334 25.04 -17.28 29.16
CA LEU A 334 24.85 -16.01 29.87
C LEU A 334 23.96 -15.10 29.05
N ARG A 335 23.30 -14.10 29.64
CA ARG A 335 22.46 -13.17 28.88
C ARG A 335 22.70 -11.71 29.26
N LEU A 336 22.82 -10.86 28.25
CA LEU A 336 22.84 -9.41 28.40
C LEU A 336 21.49 -8.86 27.92
N ASP A 337 20.82 -8.06 28.74
CA ASP A 337 19.45 -7.58 28.50
C ASP A 337 19.24 -6.16 29.09
N GLY A 338 18.13 -5.51 28.73
CA GLY A 338 17.81 -4.14 29.15
C GLY A 338 18.28 -3.06 28.15
N HIS A 339 18.84 -1.95 28.62
CA HIS A 339 19.25 -0.79 27.81
C HIS A 339 20.56 -1.01 27.04
N VAL A 340 20.54 -1.96 26.10
CA VAL A 340 21.70 -2.42 25.32
C VAL A 340 21.37 -2.47 23.82
N LEU A 341 22.35 -2.16 22.98
CA LEU A 341 22.23 -2.24 21.51
C LEU A 341 22.24 -3.68 20.99
N ARG A 342 22.91 -4.59 21.72
CA ARG A 342 23.09 -6.00 21.33
C ARG A 342 22.61 -6.95 22.44
N PRO A 343 21.30 -7.02 22.71
CA PRO A 343 20.76 -7.98 23.67
C PRO A 343 20.95 -9.42 23.19
N GLY A 344 20.96 -10.37 24.11
CA GLY A 344 20.92 -11.79 23.79
C GLY A 344 21.96 -12.64 24.50
N PRO A 345 22.03 -13.94 24.16
CA PRO A 345 22.90 -14.89 24.84
C PRO A 345 24.39 -14.66 24.52
N ARG A 346 25.26 -15.08 25.44
CA ARG A 346 26.72 -15.15 25.32
C ARG A 346 27.20 -16.48 25.89
N ALA A 347 28.15 -17.11 25.21
CA ALA A 347 28.69 -18.40 25.67
C ALA A 347 29.58 -18.20 26.90
N LEU A 348 29.26 -18.87 28.01
CA LEU A 348 30.01 -18.84 29.27
C LEU A 348 31.50 -19.15 29.08
N GLU A 349 31.83 -20.05 28.15
CA GLU A 349 33.22 -20.40 27.79
C GLU A 349 34.04 -19.20 27.29
N ARG A 350 33.40 -18.26 26.60
CA ARG A 350 34.05 -17.08 26.00
C ARG A 350 33.92 -15.83 26.88
N THR A 351 32.96 -15.82 27.81
CA THR A 351 32.68 -14.67 28.68
C THR A 351 32.59 -15.08 30.16
N PRO A 352 33.70 -15.54 30.79
CA PRO A 352 33.67 -16.09 32.16
C PRO A 352 33.51 -15.03 33.27
N SER A 353 33.52 -13.74 32.94
CA SER A 353 33.45 -12.63 33.91
C SER A 353 32.53 -11.52 33.41
N ILE A 354 32.03 -10.70 34.34
CA ILE A 354 31.11 -9.60 34.02
C ILE A 354 31.70 -8.58 33.04
N THR A 355 33.00 -8.32 33.10
CA THR A 355 33.74 -7.46 32.16
C THR A 355 33.81 -8.02 30.74
N ALA A 356 33.72 -9.34 30.58
CA ALA A 356 33.68 -9.99 29.27
C ALA A 356 32.24 -10.07 28.73
N LEU A 357 31.23 -9.95 29.61
CA LEU A 357 29.82 -10.00 29.24
C LEU A 357 29.32 -8.69 28.61
N VAL A 358 29.83 -7.53 29.08
CA VAL A 358 29.39 -6.21 28.61
C VAL A 358 30.56 -5.28 28.34
N SER A 359 30.53 -4.61 27.18
CA SER A 359 31.47 -3.55 26.80
C SER A 359 30.74 -2.23 26.49
N ALA A 360 31.48 -1.11 26.41
CA ALA A 360 30.88 0.19 26.07
C ALA A 360 30.17 0.18 24.70
N ALA A 361 30.59 -0.67 23.76
CA ALA A 361 29.97 -0.82 22.44
C ALA A 361 28.66 -1.63 22.47
N ASP A 362 28.35 -2.31 23.57
CA ASP A 362 27.09 -3.05 23.73
C ASP A 362 25.96 -2.21 24.30
N LEU A 363 26.26 -1.04 24.88
CA LEU A 363 25.30 -0.22 25.62
C LEU A 363 24.54 0.72 24.69
N GLY A 364 23.25 0.94 25.00
CA GLY A 364 22.43 1.97 24.35
C GLY A 364 22.94 3.39 24.65
N PRO A 365 22.47 4.41 23.92
CA PRO A 365 22.83 5.80 24.21
C PRO A 365 22.38 6.19 25.64
N SER A 366 23.25 6.88 26.38
CA SER A 366 23.00 7.32 27.76
C SER A 366 22.60 6.21 28.74
N PRO A 367 23.43 5.15 28.92
CA PRO A 367 23.16 4.10 29.89
C PRO A 367 23.32 4.62 31.33
N TYR A 368 22.56 4.07 32.27
CA TYR A 368 22.70 4.45 33.67
C TYR A 368 23.89 3.71 34.31
N LEU A 369 25.03 4.39 34.43
CA LEU A 369 26.29 3.80 34.89
C LEU A 369 26.35 3.42 36.39
N PRO A 370 25.75 4.19 37.33
CA PRO A 370 25.89 3.90 38.76
C PRO A 370 25.22 2.59 39.23
N PHE A 371 24.37 1.98 38.40
CA PHE A 371 23.61 0.79 38.78
C PHE A 371 23.19 -0.09 37.58
N ALA A 372 23.42 -1.38 37.73
CA ALA A 372 22.89 -2.47 36.92
C ALA A 372 22.55 -3.65 37.85
N VAL A 373 21.82 -4.64 37.35
CA VAL A 373 21.39 -5.80 38.17
C VAL A 373 21.87 -7.10 37.55
N LEU A 374 22.68 -7.85 38.30
CA LEU A 374 23.03 -9.23 37.97
C LEU A 374 22.03 -10.18 38.63
N ALA A 375 21.29 -10.93 37.82
CA ALA A 375 20.38 -11.97 38.28
C ALA A 375 21.05 -13.34 38.11
N SER A 376 21.40 -13.96 39.23
CA SER A 376 22.05 -15.28 39.28
C SER A 376 21.12 -16.35 39.85
N THR A 377 21.29 -17.60 39.40
CA THR A 377 20.54 -18.75 39.94
C THR A 377 21.44 -19.51 40.92
N ARG A 378 20.98 -19.78 42.16
CA ARG A 378 21.81 -20.51 43.12
C ARG A 378 22.10 -21.95 42.64
N PRO A 379 23.31 -22.49 42.88
CA PRO A 379 23.59 -23.90 42.63
C PRO A 379 22.62 -24.80 43.41
N GLY A 380 21.85 -25.64 42.71
CA GLY A 380 20.91 -26.59 43.31
C GLY A 380 19.51 -26.05 43.65
N GLY A 381 19.19 -24.79 43.33
CA GLY A 381 17.86 -24.20 43.55
C GLY A 381 17.29 -23.48 42.33
N ARG A 382 15.96 -23.35 42.25
CA ARG A 382 15.26 -22.60 41.18
C ARG A 382 15.08 -21.11 41.50
N THR A 383 15.69 -20.63 42.59
CA THR A 383 15.47 -19.27 43.10
C THR A 383 16.52 -18.32 42.54
N ARG A 384 16.06 -17.27 41.83
CA ARG A 384 16.90 -16.16 41.37
C ARG A 384 17.32 -15.27 42.53
N VAL A 385 18.56 -14.81 42.49
CA VAL A 385 19.15 -13.83 43.42
C VAL A 385 19.58 -12.62 42.62
N LEU A 386 19.07 -11.45 42.99
CA LEU A 386 19.46 -10.18 42.38
C LEU A 386 20.62 -9.59 43.17
N GLN A 387 21.65 -9.12 42.45
CA GLN A 387 22.82 -8.47 43.02
C GLN A 387 23.03 -7.12 42.33
N PRO A 388 23.33 -6.04 43.09
CA PRO A 388 23.63 -4.77 42.49
C PRO A 388 25.04 -4.79 41.86
N VAL A 389 25.19 -4.12 40.72
CA VAL A 389 26.43 -4.00 39.97
C VAL A 389 26.66 -2.54 39.61
N ASP A 390 27.84 -2.01 39.87
CA ASP A 390 28.26 -0.69 39.39
C ASP A 390 28.77 -0.86 37.95
N LEU A 391 27.97 -0.45 36.97
CA LEU A 391 28.30 -0.63 35.56
C LEU A 391 29.52 0.23 35.15
N GLY A 392 29.68 1.41 35.74
CA GLY A 392 30.88 2.24 35.57
C GLY A 392 32.14 1.53 36.06
N ALA A 393 32.07 0.83 37.18
CA ALA A 393 33.19 0.00 37.68
C ALA A 393 33.48 -1.20 36.78
N VAL A 394 32.46 -1.84 36.20
CA VAL A 394 32.62 -2.93 35.23
C VAL A 394 33.32 -2.44 33.96
N LEU A 395 32.84 -1.34 33.36
CA LEU A 395 33.43 -0.79 32.13
C LEU A 395 34.89 -0.34 32.31
N ASN A 396 35.23 0.17 33.50
CA ASN A 396 36.60 0.55 33.86
C ASN A 396 37.45 -0.64 34.34
N GLY A 397 36.93 -1.87 34.29
CA GLY A 397 37.64 -3.10 34.65
C GLY A 397 37.92 -3.28 36.15
N ARG A 398 37.25 -2.50 37.01
CA ARG A 398 37.37 -2.54 38.48
C ARG A 398 36.52 -3.64 39.12
N ASP A 399 35.39 -4.00 38.49
CA ASP A 399 34.58 -5.16 38.89
C ASP A 399 34.76 -6.30 37.88
N ARG A 400 35.30 -7.44 38.34
CA ARG A 400 35.61 -8.62 37.52
C ARG A 400 34.99 -9.90 38.05
N ARG A 401 33.84 -9.80 38.72
CA ARG A 401 33.20 -10.98 39.32
C ARG A 401 32.96 -12.09 38.28
N PRO A 402 33.19 -13.36 38.64
CA PRO A 402 32.95 -14.50 37.76
C PRO A 402 31.44 -14.69 37.54
N LEU A 403 31.08 -15.21 36.38
CA LEU A 403 29.70 -15.51 36.04
C LEU A 403 29.42 -17.01 36.08
N ALA A 404 28.17 -17.35 36.38
CA ALA A 404 27.66 -18.71 36.40
C ALA A 404 26.64 -18.93 35.28
N GLU A 405 26.37 -20.20 34.97
CA GLU A 405 25.39 -20.58 33.96
C GLU A 405 24.00 -20.00 34.28
N ASN A 406 23.33 -19.43 33.26
CA ASN A 406 22.04 -18.73 33.37
C ASN A 406 22.08 -17.37 34.08
N ASP A 407 23.26 -16.81 34.34
CA ASP A 407 23.35 -15.43 34.82
C ASP A 407 22.84 -14.46 33.74
N VAL A 408 22.05 -13.47 34.19
CA VAL A 408 21.52 -12.39 33.35
C VAL A 408 21.95 -11.05 33.91
N LEU A 409 22.62 -10.22 33.10
CA LEU A 409 22.91 -8.83 33.44
C LEU A 409 21.86 -7.92 32.80
N TYR A 410 21.11 -7.21 33.64
CA TYR A 410 20.14 -6.19 33.24
C TYR A 410 20.76 -4.80 33.37
N VAL A 411 20.84 -4.08 32.25
CA VAL A 411 21.31 -2.69 32.20
C VAL A 411 20.11 -1.74 32.21
N LEU A 412 20.16 -0.71 33.04
CA LEU A 412 19.12 0.33 33.11
C LEU A 412 19.49 1.52 32.21
N GLY A 413 18.49 2.12 31.59
CA GLY A 413 18.58 3.40 30.90
C GLY A 413 18.17 4.58 31.79
N ALA A 414 18.30 5.80 31.26
CA ALA A 414 17.84 7.00 31.95
C ALA A 414 16.32 6.98 32.21
N ASP A 415 15.52 6.52 31.24
CA ASP A 415 14.07 6.45 31.36
C ASP A 415 13.61 5.46 32.45
N ASP A 416 14.33 4.33 32.61
CA ASP A 416 14.07 3.36 33.67
C ASP A 416 14.27 3.99 35.06
N VAL A 417 15.28 4.85 35.21
CA VAL A 417 15.55 5.55 36.48
C VAL A 417 14.56 6.68 36.71
N ASP A 418 14.22 7.46 35.69
CA ASP A 418 13.22 8.52 35.78
C ASP A 418 11.84 7.95 36.19
N PHE A 419 11.50 6.72 35.74
CA PHE A 419 10.28 6.03 36.15
C PHE A 419 10.20 5.73 37.65
N LEU A 420 11.32 5.59 38.37
CA LEU A 420 11.33 5.37 39.82
C LEU A 420 10.70 6.54 40.60
N THR A 421 10.64 7.72 39.98
CA THR A 421 10.04 8.94 40.56
C THR A 421 8.71 9.29 39.87
N SER A 422 8.11 8.36 39.12
CA SER A 422 6.81 8.55 38.48
C SER A 422 5.66 8.52 39.48
N GLU A 423 4.56 9.20 39.16
CA GLU A 423 3.41 9.27 40.08
C GLU A 423 2.85 7.89 40.47
N PRO A 424 2.72 6.90 39.56
CA PRO A 424 2.28 5.56 39.94
C PRO A 424 3.17 4.87 40.98
N VAL A 425 4.49 5.13 40.96
CA VAL A 425 5.42 4.60 41.96
C VAL A 425 5.28 5.37 43.27
N LEU A 426 5.24 6.69 43.22
CA LEU A 426 5.10 7.55 44.39
C LEU A 426 3.77 7.33 45.12
N GLU A 427 2.66 7.16 44.41
CA GLU A 427 1.35 6.84 44.98
C GLU A 427 1.42 5.57 45.84
N LEU A 428 2.04 4.51 45.32
CA LEU A 428 2.24 3.25 46.04
C LEU A 428 3.13 3.44 47.28
N LEU A 429 4.25 4.18 47.15
CA LEU A 429 5.15 4.49 48.27
C LEU A 429 4.50 5.37 49.35
N ARG A 430 3.55 6.25 48.97
CA ARG A 430 2.75 7.07 49.91
C ARG A 430 1.63 6.27 50.60
N GLY A 431 1.40 5.02 50.20
CA GLY A 431 0.49 4.10 50.88
C GLY A 431 -0.73 3.67 50.07
N ALA A 432 -0.83 4.01 48.77
CA ALA A 432 -1.81 3.36 47.91
C ALA A 432 -1.48 1.86 47.85
N ARG A 433 -2.42 1.01 48.24
CA ARG A 433 -2.21 -0.45 48.29
C ARG A 433 -2.79 -1.19 47.08
N GLU A 434 -3.56 -0.49 46.25
CA GLU A 434 -4.12 -1.02 45.01
C GLU A 434 -3.50 -0.29 43.82
N PRO A 435 -2.83 -1.00 42.89
CA PRO A 435 -2.33 -0.41 41.66
C PRO A 435 -3.50 -0.11 40.71
N ALA A 436 -3.35 0.90 39.84
CA ALA A 436 -4.33 1.22 38.81
C ALA A 436 -4.64 0.01 37.89
N PRO A 437 -5.86 -0.10 37.31
CA PRO A 437 -6.27 -1.25 36.49
C PRO A 437 -5.42 -1.46 35.22
N ASP A 438 -4.68 -0.44 34.78
CA ASP A 438 -3.73 -0.42 33.67
C ASP A 438 -2.26 -0.46 34.11
N ALA A 439 -1.98 -0.70 35.40
CA ALA A 439 -0.63 -0.74 35.92
C ALA A 439 0.18 -1.92 35.37
N CYS A 440 1.44 -1.66 35.00
CA CYS A 440 2.35 -2.70 34.54
C CYS A 440 2.73 -3.68 35.65
N ARG A 441 3.27 -4.85 35.25
CA ARG A 441 3.57 -5.95 36.17
C ARG A 441 4.51 -5.55 37.31
N GLY A 442 5.46 -4.65 37.06
CA GLY A 442 6.36 -4.11 38.08
C GLY A 442 5.62 -3.38 39.20
N LEU A 443 4.66 -2.51 38.88
CA LEU A 443 3.84 -1.79 39.87
C LEU A 443 2.96 -2.75 40.68
N VAL A 444 2.44 -3.80 40.05
CA VAL A 444 1.68 -4.86 40.74
C VAL A 444 2.57 -5.60 41.75
N VAL A 445 3.81 -5.91 41.38
CA VAL A 445 4.78 -6.55 42.29
C VAL A 445 5.20 -5.61 43.41
N LEU A 446 5.41 -4.32 43.13
CA LEU A 446 5.69 -3.30 44.15
C LEU A 446 4.56 -3.16 45.15
N ALA A 447 3.31 -3.04 44.69
CA ALA A 447 2.13 -2.98 45.57
C ALA A 447 2.06 -4.22 46.49
N ARG A 448 2.28 -5.41 45.94
CA ARG A 448 2.34 -6.67 46.71
C ARG A 448 3.46 -6.65 47.74
N ALA A 449 4.67 -6.24 47.36
CA ALA A 449 5.81 -6.16 48.27
C ALA A 449 5.54 -5.20 49.43
N LEU A 450 4.97 -4.02 49.14
CA LEU A 450 4.59 -3.03 50.15
C LEU A 450 3.50 -3.58 51.07
N THR A 451 2.49 -4.30 50.56
CA THR A 451 1.45 -4.93 51.39
C THR A 451 1.98 -6.07 52.26
N ALA A 452 2.95 -6.84 51.76
CA ALA A 452 3.54 -7.96 52.48
C ALA A 452 4.45 -7.49 53.63
N GLN A 453 5.07 -6.30 53.50
CA GLN A 453 5.93 -5.69 54.51
C GLN A 453 5.46 -4.25 54.82
N PRO A 454 4.40 -4.08 55.63
CA PRO A 454 3.86 -2.75 55.95
C PRO A 454 4.83 -1.85 56.72
N ASP A 455 5.77 -2.44 57.47
CA ASP A 455 6.86 -1.75 58.18
C ASP A 455 8.23 -1.90 57.48
N GLY A 456 8.23 -2.38 56.23
CA GLY A 456 9.43 -2.56 55.42
C GLY A 456 10.15 -1.25 55.04
N PRO A 457 11.36 -1.36 54.45
CA PRO A 457 12.19 -0.20 54.11
C PRO A 457 11.54 0.73 53.07
N LEU A 458 10.76 0.18 52.15
CA LEU A 458 10.06 0.97 51.13
C LEU A 458 8.71 1.56 51.59
N SER A 459 8.14 1.07 52.69
CA SER A 459 6.82 1.49 53.20
C SER A 459 6.90 2.44 54.40
N SER A 460 7.97 2.37 55.20
CA SER A 460 8.17 3.24 56.38
C SER A 460 9.58 3.89 56.44
N GLY A 461 10.49 3.47 55.55
CA GLY A 461 11.86 3.96 55.51
C GLY A 461 12.03 5.33 54.87
N PRO A 462 13.28 5.76 54.64
CA PRO A 462 13.60 7.05 54.04
C PRO A 462 12.91 7.30 52.69
N GLN A 463 12.75 6.26 51.88
CA GLN A 463 12.10 6.32 50.56
C GLN A 463 10.60 6.64 50.66
N ALA A 464 9.88 6.05 51.62
CA ALA A 464 8.47 6.34 51.86
C ALA A 464 8.26 7.78 52.36
N ARG A 465 9.12 8.23 53.29
CA ARG A 465 9.11 9.60 53.83
C ARG A 465 9.46 10.63 52.77
N ALA A 466 10.40 10.29 51.88
CA ALA A 466 10.76 11.08 50.72
C ALA A 466 9.61 11.22 49.72
N ALA A 467 8.93 10.10 49.40
CA ALA A 467 7.82 10.08 48.47
C ALA A 467 6.64 10.97 48.92
N ALA A 468 6.47 11.17 50.23
CA ALA A 468 5.44 12.06 50.78
C ALA A 468 5.64 13.55 50.40
N GLY A 469 6.87 13.96 50.07
CA GLY A 469 7.21 15.34 49.67
C GLY A 469 7.46 15.52 48.16
N LEU A 470 7.29 14.46 47.36
CA LEU A 470 7.54 14.46 45.92
C LEU A 470 6.24 14.20 45.18
N THR A 471 6.18 14.59 43.92
CA THR A 471 5.13 14.23 42.96
C THR A 471 5.78 14.01 41.60
N GLY A 472 5.34 12.96 40.92
CA GLY A 472 5.93 12.49 39.70
C GLY A 472 5.09 12.87 38.49
N GLY A 473 5.71 12.82 37.32
CA GLY A 473 4.95 12.75 36.07
C GLY A 473 4.29 11.38 35.94
N ARG A 474 3.19 11.30 35.19
CA ARG A 474 2.71 10.01 34.67
C ARG A 474 3.58 9.65 33.47
N THR A 475 4.53 8.75 33.67
CA THR A 475 5.37 8.20 32.60
C THR A 475 4.87 6.81 32.20
N PRO A 476 4.98 6.43 30.92
CA PRO A 476 4.64 5.08 30.48
C PRO A 476 5.58 4.07 31.14
N CYS A 477 5.07 2.87 31.42
CA CYS A 477 5.89 1.87 32.10
C CYS A 477 7.03 1.38 31.19
N PRO A 478 8.29 1.42 31.68
CA PRO A 478 9.41 0.90 30.93
C PRO A 478 9.27 -0.59 30.64
N PRO A 479 9.61 -1.06 29.41
CA PRO A 479 9.52 -2.48 29.06
C PRO A 479 10.30 -3.40 30.01
N LEU A 480 11.39 -2.90 30.59
CA LEU A 480 12.22 -3.64 31.54
C LEU A 480 11.44 -4.03 32.81
N PHE A 481 10.65 -3.11 33.37
CA PHE A 481 9.86 -3.37 34.58
C PHE A 481 8.56 -4.13 34.34
N ASP A 482 8.11 -4.24 33.09
CA ASP A 482 6.99 -5.13 32.75
C ASP A 482 7.44 -6.57 32.50
N THR A 483 8.59 -6.73 31.83
CA THR A 483 9.18 -8.05 31.53
C THR A 483 9.83 -8.70 32.75
N VAL A 484 10.47 -7.92 33.62
CA VAL A 484 11.18 -8.38 34.83
C VAL A 484 10.72 -7.56 36.03
N PRO A 485 9.53 -7.86 36.59
CA PRO A 485 8.82 -6.95 37.50
C PRO A 485 9.47 -6.80 38.88
N ASP A 486 10.30 -7.75 39.31
CA ASP A 486 11.08 -7.73 40.54
C ASP A 486 12.23 -6.70 40.51
N LEU A 487 12.66 -6.25 39.33
CA LEU A 487 13.70 -5.21 39.22
C LEU A 487 13.25 -3.85 39.76
N LEU A 488 11.97 -3.50 39.65
CA LEU A 488 11.46 -2.21 40.12
C LEU A 488 11.64 -2.08 41.64
N VAL A 489 11.22 -3.10 42.38
CA VAL A 489 11.36 -3.15 43.85
C VAL A 489 12.84 -3.11 44.23
N PHE A 490 13.66 -3.93 43.57
CA PHE A 490 15.09 -4.03 43.85
C PHE A 490 15.83 -2.69 43.60
N ALA A 491 15.49 -1.98 42.52
CA ALA A 491 16.08 -0.67 42.21
C ALA A 491 15.71 0.38 43.27
N LEU A 492 14.46 0.43 43.71
CA LEU A 492 13.99 1.36 44.75
C LEU A 492 14.68 1.12 46.10
N GLU A 493 14.92 -0.16 46.47
CA GLU A 493 15.64 -0.50 47.70
C GLU A 493 17.09 0.03 47.70
N HIS A 494 17.68 0.18 46.52
CA HIS A 494 19.05 0.66 46.33
C HIS A 494 19.12 2.15 45.92
N ALA A 495 18.00 2.88 45.97
CA ALA A 495 17.93 4.28 45.57
C ALA A 495 18.27 5.27 46.69
N ALA A 496 18.95 6.34 46.31
CA ALA A 496 19.11 7.57 47.09
C ALA A 496 18.20 8.67 46.54
N LEU A 497 17.84 9.63 47.38
CA LEU A 497 16.95 10.73 46.98
C LEU A 497 17.72 12.03 46.79
N LEU A 498 17.50 12.67 45.63
CA LEU A 498 18.01 14.00 45.32
C LEU A 498 16.82 14.97 45.19
N ILE A 499 16.76 16.05 45.99
CA ILE A 499 15.64 17.02 45.98
C ILE A 499 16.07 18.41 45.50
N GLY A 500 17.26 18.88 45.88
CA GLY A 500 17.76 20.24 45.57
C GLY A 500 18.98 20.24 44.66
N GLY A 501 19.24 21.36 43.97
CA GLY A 501 20.48 21.67 43.23
C GLY A 501 20.90 20.72 42.11
N VAL A 502 20.04 19.78 41.72
CA VAL A 502 20.18 18.94 40.53
C VAL A 502 19.01 19.21 39.58
N PRO A 503 19.22 19.19 38.25
CA PRO A 503 18.14 19.44 37.28
C PRO A 503 16.99 18.44 37.36
N ARG A 504 17.29 17.20 37.76
CA ARG A 504 16.31 16.12 37.89
C ARG A 504 16.25 15.64 39.35
N PRO A 505 15.32 16.15 40.17
CA PRO A 505 15.09 15.61 41.50
C PRO A 505 14.36 14.25 41.41
N GLY A 506 14.73 13.30 42.26
CA GLY A 506 14.13 11.97 42.26
C GLY A 506 14.96 10.88 42.93
N PHE A 507 14.54 9.63 42.70
CA PHE A 507 15.18 8.41 43.18
C PHE A 507 16.24 7.90 42.20
N TYR A 508 17.48 7.74 42.68
CA TYR A 508 18.62 7.32 41.88
C TYR A 508 19.28 6.07 42.49
N PRO A 509 19.19 4.88 41.84
CA PRO A 509 19.75 3.64 42.34
C PRO A 509 21.27 3.66 42.28
N SER A 510 21.93 2.97 43.21
CA SER A 510 23.39 2.86 43.25
C SER A 510 23.83 1.50 43.80
N ALA A 511 24.90 0.94 43.24
CA ALA A 511 25.32 -0.42 43.59
C ALA A 511 26.20 -0.52 44.86
N GLY A 512 26.45 0.60 45.52
CA GLY A 512 27.30 0.70 46.72
C GLY A 512 27.36 2.13 47.25
N ARG A 513 28.41 2.45 48.03
CA ARG A 513 28.69 3.83 48.48
C ARG A 513 29.16 4.69 47.30
N GLY A 514 28.25 5.03 46.40
CA GLY A 514 28.52 5.94 45.29
C GLY A 514 28.96 7.30 45.82
N SER A 515 29.84 7.98 45.08
CA SER A 515 30.15 9.36 45.38
C SER A 515 28.87 10.20 45.20
N THR A 516 28.56 11.10 46.13
CA THR A 516 27.49 12.10 45.96
C THR A 516 27.62 12.86 44.64
N THR A 517 28.85 13.01 44.15
CA THR A 517 29.18 13.60 42.84
C THR A 517 28.67 12.75 41.66
N GLU A 518 28.77 11.42 41.70
CA GLU A 518 28.36 10.55 40.59
C GLU A 518 26.83 10.52 40.44
N LEU A 519 26.11 10.51 41.57
CA LEU A 519 24.66 10.61 41.57
C LEU A 519 24.17 12.01 41.16
N ALA A 520 24.88 13.07 41.57
CA ALA A 520 24.57 14.43 41.12
C ALA A 520 24.78 14.59 39.60
N ILE A 521 25.84 14.02 39.03
CA ILE A 521 26.07 13.98 37.58
C ILE A 521 24.96 13.17 36.89
N ALA A 522 24.60 12.01 37.42
CA ALA A 522 23.51 11.19 36.88
C ALA A 522 22.16 11.91 36.92
N ALA A 523 21.92 12.77 37.92
CA ALA A 523 20.75 13.65 38.00
C ALA A 523 20.87 14.92 37.13
N GLY A 524 21.91 15.04 36.31
CA GLY A 524 22.13 16.13 35.35
C GLY A 524 23.01 17.28 35.85
N GLY A 525 23.64 17.16 37.02
CA GLY A 525 24.56 18.17 37.56
C GLY A 525 25.82 18.39 36.69
N PRO A 526 26.55 19.50 36.88
CA PRO A 526 27.72 19.83 36.07
C PRO A 526 28.85 18.79 36.19
N GLU A 527 29.34 18.28 35.07
CA GLU A 527 30.59 17.52 35.00
C GLU A 527 31.78 18.47 35.17
N ALA A 528 32.74 18.13 36.04
CA ALA A 528 33.99 18.86 36.13
C ALA A 528 34.80 18.62 34.83
N GLY A 529 34.87 19.64 33.97
CA GLY A 529 35.57 19.56 32.68
C GLY A 529 37.10 19.48 32.83
N PRO A 530 37.82 18.95 31.83
CA PRO A 530 39.28 18.81 31.86
C PRO A 530 40.06 20.13 31.62
N TYR A 531 39.40 21.29 31.53
CA TYR A 531 40.05 22.57 31.15
C TYR A 531 39.61 23.82 31.94
N ASP A 532 38.83 23.67 33.00
CA ASP A 532 38.56 24.78 33.91
C ASP A 532 39.41 24.60 35.18
N ASP A 533 40.29 25.56 35.45
CA ASP A 533 40.89 25.70 36.78
C ASP A 533 39.73 25.74 37.80
N PRO A 534 39.77 24.93 38.87
CA PRO A 534 38.69 24.92 39.85
C PRO A 534 38.59 26.33 40.45
N PRO A 535 37.43 27.00 40.43
CA PRO A 535 37.24 28.14 41.31
C PRO A 535 37.47 27.59 42.72
N SER A 536 38.39 28.21 43.45
CA SER A 536 38.74 27.85 44.80
C SER A 536 37.48 27.85 45.68
N ILE A 537 36.84 26.70 45.82
CA ILE A 537 35.87 26.46 46.88
C ILE A 537 36.71 26.31 48.14
N GLY A 538 36.98 27.45 48.78
CA GLY A 538 37.53 27.50 50.11
C GLY A 538 36.57 26.79 51.08
N GLY A 539 37.08 25.75 51.74
CA GLY A 539 36.36 25.00 52.76
C GLY A 539 36.27 23.53 52.39
N ALA A 540 36.94 22.69 53.17
CA ALA A 540 36.97 21.24 53.04
C ALA A 540 35.54 20.62 53.06
N ALA A 541 34.93 20.45 51.88
CA ALA A 541 33.77 19.60 51.72
C ALA A 541 34.24 18.14 51.83
N GLN A 542 34.07 17.56 53.02
CA GLN A 542 34.27 16.14 53.28
C GLN A 542 33.54 15.30 52.21
N ARG A 543 34.26 14.42 51.50
CA ARG A 543 33.67 13.33 50.71
C ARG A 543 32.87 12.43 51.65
N ARG A 544 31.60 12.75 51.90
CA ARG A 544 30.69 11.90 52.67
C ARG A 544 30.19 10.79 51.75
N PRO A 545 30.33 9.51 52.12
CA PRO A 545 29.70 8.42 51.38
C PRO A 545 28.18 8.56 51.46
N ALA A 546 27.50 8.62 50.32
CA ALA A 546 26.05 8.50 50.27
C ALA A 546 25.68 7.03 50.52
N GLY A 547 24.90 6.77 51.57
CA GLY A 547 24.26 5.47 51.77
C GLY A 547 22.90 5.42 51.05
N ALA A 548 22.43 4.23 50.70
CA ALA A 548 21.06 4.02 50.23
C ALA A 548 20.07 4.67 51.22
N GLY A 549 19.12 5.46 50.71
CA GLY A 549 18.15 6.21 51.53
C GLY A 549 18.62 7.56 52.12
N SER A 550 19.71 8.17 51.63
CA SER A 550 20.12 9.53 52.03
C SER A 550 19.46 10.63 51.18
N ILE A 551 19.20 11.79 51.78
CA ILE A 551 18.66 13.01 51.14
C ILE A 551 19.83 13.98 50.86
N LEU A 552 19.93 14.50 49.64
CA LEU A 552 21.02 15.38 49.20
C LEU A 552 20.45 16.66 48.53
N GLU A 553 20.95 17.84 48.94
CA GLU A 553 20.57 19.18 48.42
C GLU A 553 21.83 19.99 48.04
N PRO A 554 22.09 20.23 46.74
CA PRO A 554 23.05 21.26 46.30
C PRO A 554 22.54 22.72 46.35
N ASP A 555 23.44 23.66 46.66
CA ASP A 555 23.18 25.04 47.13
C ASP A 555 22.98 26.15 46.06
N THR A 556 22.97 25.87 44.75
CA THR A 556 22.90 26.91 43.69
C THR A 556 21.74 26.75 42.71
N PRO A 557 20.94 27.80 42.45
CA PRO A 557 19.84 27.74 41.48
C PRO A 557 20.35 27.70 40.04
N VAL A 558 19.70 26.92 39.18
CA VAL A 558 20.16 26.60 37.82
C VAL A 558 19.02 26.54 36.80
N TYR A 559 19.34 26.67 35.52
CA TYR A 559 18.44 26.33 34.41
C TYR A 559 19.16 25.44 33.38
N GLU A 560 18.41 24.64 32.61
CA GLU A 560 18.97 23.69 31.64
C GLU A 560 18.60 24.11 30.21
N LEU A 561 19.59 24.19 29.31
CA LEU A 561 19.36 24.34 27.88
C LEU A 561 19.43 22.97 27.20
N THR A 562 18.36 22.54 26.53
CA THR A 562 18.20 21.19 25.96
C THR A 562 17.76 21.22 24.50
N GLY A 563 17.81 20.07 23.82
CA GLY A 563 17.45 19.92 22.41
C GLY A 563 18.54 20.44 21.46
N HIS A 564 18.14 21.06 20.34
CA HIS A 564 19.04 21.56 19.28
C HIS A 564 19.80 22.86 19.63
N ALA A 565 20.28 22.96 20.86
CA ALA A 565 21.22 24.00 21.29
C ALA A 565 22.66 23.67 20.86
N ARG A 566 23.51 24.67 20.65
CA ARG A 566 24.94 24.45 20.36
C ARG A 566 25.74 24.00 21.59
N ARG A 567 25.40 24.52 22.77
CA ARG A 567 26.02 24.15 24.06
C ARG A 567 24.92 23.79 25.05
N PRO A 568 24.28 22.61 24.91
CA PRO A 568 23.30 22.15 25.88
C PRO A 568 23.95 21.94 27.25
N GLY A 569 23.12 21.88 28.29
CA GLY A 569 23.55 21.63 29.65
C GLY A 569 23.12 22.70 30.65
N VAL A 570 23.49 22.47 31.90
CA VAL A 570 23.09 23.28 33.04
C VAL A 570 23.87 24.58 33.11
N ARG A 571 23.20 25.65 33.50
CA ARG A 571 23.76 26.99 33.66
C ARG A 571 23.31 27.58 35.01
N PRO A 572 24.18 28.33 35.71
CA PRO A 572 23.80 29.01 36.92
C PRO A 572 22.75 30.08 36.60
N LEU A 573 21.69 30.12 37.40
CA LEU A 573 20.66 31.15 37.29
C LEU A 573 21.11 32.39 38.06
N ALA A 574 21.81 33.31 37.40
CA ALA A 574 22.10 34.62 37.96
C ALA A 574 20.78 35.36 38.23
N GLY A 575 20.67 36.06 39.36
CA GLY A 575 19.44 36.75 39.77
C GLY A 575 18.93 37.70 38.69
N GLY A 576 17.84 37.31 37.99
CA GLY A 576 17.24 38.09 36.91
C GLY A 576 17.46 37.55 35.48
N ALA A 577 18.08 36.37 35.30
CA ALA A 577 18.30 35.79 33.98
C ALA A 577 17.00 35.62 33.17
N THR A 578 17.03 36.08 31.91
CA THR A 578 15.91 35.99 30.97
C THR A 578 16.20 35.01 29.84
N LEU A 579 15.16 34.60 29.12
CA LEU A 579 15.26 33.74 27.94
C LEU A 579 16.11 34.39 26.85
N ARG A 580 16.07 35.72 26.76
CA ARG A 580 17.00 36.47 25.91
C ARG A 580 18.43 36.22 26.36
N ASP A 581 18.78 36.40 27.64
CA ASP A 581 20.14 36.18 28.13
C ASP A 581 20.63 34.74 27.89
N ALA A 582 19.72 33.77 27.95
CA ALA A 582 20.01 32.37 27.65
C ALA A 582 20.26 32.08 26.15
N LEU A 583 19.73 32.91 25.24
CA LEU A 583 19.78 32.69 23.78
C LEU A 583 20.59 33.75 23.00
N SER A 584 20.87 34.92 23.59
CA SER A 584 21.38 36.13 22.92
C SER A 584 22.88 36.10 22.61
N GLY A 585 23.59 35.03 22.97
CA GLY A 585 25.03 34.90 22.75
C GLY A 585 25.46 34.60 21.30
N GLY A 586 24.55 34.59 20.31
CA GLY A 586 24.83 34.26 18.89
C GLY A 586 25.27 32.81 18.61
N ASP A 587 25.85 32.18 19.62
CA ASP A 587 26.41 30.84 19.68
C ASP A 587 25.50 29.84 20.42
N ALA A 588 24.29 30.23 20.82
CA ALA A 588 23.37 29.32 21.51
C ALA A 588 22.53 28.46 20.55
N LEU A 589 22.15 29.01 19.39
CA LEU A 589 21.26 28.38 18.41
C LEU A 589 22.05 27.67 17.31
N ARG A 590 21.76 26.40 17.05
CA ARG A 590 22.26 25.70 15.85
C ARG A 590 21.55 26.23 14.59
N ARG A 591 22.11 25.92 13.41
CA ARG A 591 21.58 26.41 12.11
C ARG A 591 20.22 25.78 11.75
N ASP A 592 19.91 24.64 12.34
CA ASP A 592 18.73 23.79 12.08
C ASP A 592 17.64 23.91 13.14
N VAL A 593 17.77 24.86 14.08
CA VAL A 593 16.73 25.15 15.08
C VAL A 593 15.46 25.64 14.38
N TYR A 594 14.33 25.06 14.78
CA TYR A 594 13.03 25.46 14.30
C TYR A 594 12.66 26.86 14.81
N PRO A 595 12.40 27.85 13.93
CA PRO A 595 12.40 29.26 14.33
C PRO A 595 11.11 29.73 15.01
N LEU A 596 9.98 29.03 14.81
CA LEU A 596 8.64 29.51 15.22
C LEU A 596 8.15 28.89 16.54
N LEU A 597 8.81 27.85 17.05
CA LEU A 597 8.40 27.16 18.28
C LEU A 597 9.60 26.54 19.03
N GLY A 598 9.74 26.94 20.29
CA GLY A 598 10.51 26.30 21.34
C GLY A 598 9.64 26.19 22.61
N VAL A 599 10.08 25.42 23.60
CA VAL A 599 9.28 25.13 24.79
C VAL A 599 10.12 25.32 26.06
N ILE A 600 9.59 26.05 27.05
CA ILE A 600 10.12 26.04 28.41
C ILE A 600 9.27 25.06 29.22
N GLU A 601 9.91 24.03 29.77
CA GLU A 601 9.30 23.09 30.71
C GLU A 601 9.55 23.64 32.13
N ARG A 602 8.54 24.30 32.71
CA ARG A 602 8.63 24.89 34.05
C ARG A 602 7.93 24.02 35.07
N PHE A 603 8.61 23.68 36.15
CA PHE A 603 7.99 23.00 37.28
C PHE A 603 7.31 24.00 38.22
N ASP A 604 6.00 23.88 38.41
CA ASP A 604 5.26 24.69 39.38
C ASP A 604 5.39 24.05 40.77
N ARG A 605 6.08 24.71 41.71
CA ARG A 605 6.30 24.18 43.06
C ARG A 605 5.04 24.06 43.93
N ARG A 606 3.93 24.72 43.55
CA ARG A 606 2.68 24.72 44.33
C ARG A 606 1.70 23.66 43.86
N THR A 607 1.56 23.53 42.54
CA THR A 607 0.68 22.51 41.92
C THR A 607 1.44 21.24 41.56
N LEU A 608 2.76 21.29 41.67
CA LEU A 608 3.71 20.23 41.37
C LEU A 608 3.56 19.64 39.96
N ALA A 609 3.19 20.49 39.00
CA ALA A 609 2.96 20.12 37.61
C ALA A 609 3.96 20.83 36.68
N HIS A 610 4.35 20.15 35.59
CA HIS A 610 5.10 20.79 34.51
C HIS A 610 4.17 21.64 33.65
N ARG A 611 4.46 22.92 33.55
CA ARG A 611 3.81 23.85 32.63
C ARG A 611 4.69 24.02 31.39
N LEU A 612 4.14 23.68 30.24
CA LEU A 612 4.78 23.90 28.94
C LEU A 612 4.48 25.33 28.49
N LEU A 613 5.52 26.15 28.43
CA LEU A 613 5.42 27.55 28.03
C LEU A 613 6.04 27.70 26.63
N PRO A 614 5.24 27.76 25.56
CA PRO A 614 5.78 27.94 24.21
C PRO A 614 6.41 29.33 24.05
N PHE A 615 7.42 29.43 23.20
CA PHE A 615 8.05 30.68 22.78
C PHE A 615 8.59 30.57 21.35
N SER A 616 8.81 31.69 20.65
CA SER A 616 9.43 31.72 19.33
C SER A 616 10.93 32.04 19.46
N PRO A 617 11.85 31.10 19.16
CA PRO A 617 13.29 31.37 19.18
C PRO A 617 13.69 32.57 18.31
N GLN A 618 13.03 32.75 17.16
CA GLN A 618 13.29 33.87 16.26
C GLN A 618 12.91 35.22 16.89
N GLU A 619 11.75 35.31 17.55
CA GLU A 619 11.31 36.55 18.21
C GLU A 619 12.18 36.89 19.43
N VAL A 620 12.68 35.87 20.14
CA VAL A 620 13.61 36.10 21.25
C VAL A 620 14.96 36.59 20.73
N ALA A 621 15.46 36.00 19.65
CA ALA A 621 16.71 36.43 19.02
C ALA A 621 16.62 37.84 18.42
N SER A 622 15.47 38.22 17.85
CA SER A 622 15.21 39.58 17.34
C SER A 622 14.90 40.61 18.43
N GLY A 623 14.73 40.17 19.69
CA GLY A 623 14.37 41.02 20.82
C GLY A 623 12.90 41.44 20.87
N GLN A 624 12.04 40.82 20.07
CA GLN A 624 10.60 41.04 20.05
C GLN A 624 9.86 40.30 21.18
N ALA A 625 10.45 39.22 21.71
CA ALA A 625 9.93 38.48 22.85
C ALA A 625 11.01 38.28 23.92
N ASN A 626 10.63 38.36 25.20
CA ASN A 626 11.50 37.98 26.30
C ASN A 626 10.68 37.45 27.49
N ARG A 627 11.22 36.50 28.24
CA ARG A 627 10.55 35.88 29.40
C ARG A 627 11.56 35.59 30.49
N ALA A 628 11.21 35.82 31.76
CA ALA A 628 12.10 35.54 32.89
C ALA A 628 12.21 34.02 33.13
N LEU A 629 13.42 33.54 33.39
CA LEU A 629 13.69 32.14 33.75
C LEU A 629 13.57 31.94 35.27
N ALA A 630 13.15 30.74 35.67
CA ALA A 630 13.02 30.31 37.05
C ALA A 630 13.99 29.15 37.35
N ASP A 631 14.26 28.93 38.63
CA ASP A 631 15.11 27.82 39.09
C ASP A 631 14.50 26.46 38.70
N GLY A 632 15.27 25.64 37.98
CA GLY A 632 14.86 24.37 37.41
C GLY A 632 14.17 24.45 36.03
N ASP A 633 14.08 25.62 35.39
CA ASP A 633 13.52 25.73 34.04
C ASP A 633 14.35 24.93 33.02
N ARG A 634 13.67 24.17 32.16
CA ARG A 634 14.29 23.51 31.00
C ARG A 634 13.87 24.21 29.72
N VAL A 635 14.81 24.83 29.03
CA VAL A 635 14.59 25.52 27.75
C VAL A 635 14.92 24.56 26.62
N ARG A 636 13.91 24.05 25.91
CA ARG A 636 14.07 23.11 24.80
C ARG A 636 13.94 23.79 23.44
N LEU A 637 14.99 23.64 22.63
CA LEU A 637 15.00 24.06 21.23
C LEU A 637 14.71 22.86 20.33
N LEU A 638 13.71 22.98 19.45
CA LEU A 638 13.33 21.94 18.50
C LEU A 638 14.16 22.09 17.22
N SER A 639 14.47 21.01 16.50
CA SER A 639 14.95 21.09 15.12
C SER A 639 13.83 21.10 14.10
N ILE A 640 14.17 21.56 12.91
CA ILE A 640 13.35 21.41 11.71
C ILE A 640 13.02 19.93 11.46
N ALA A 641 13.95 18.99 11.71
CA ALA A 641 13.72 17.56 11.49
C ALA A 641 12.73 16.97 12.50
N GLU A 642 12.86 17.31 13.79
CA GLU A 642 11.94 16.88 14.85
C GLU A 642 10.51 17.35 14.54
N VAL A 643 10.34 18.63 14.21
CA VAL A 643 9.03 19.19 13.85
C VAL A 643 8.45 18.53 12.59
N ARG A 644 9.29 18.28 11.58
CA ARG A 644 8.87 17.60 10.34
C ARG A 644 8.42 16.18 10.53
N SER A 645 9.00 15.45 11.48
CA SER A 645 8.56 14.08 11.77
C SER A 645 7.18 14.01 12.42
N LEU A 646 6.72 15.10 13.05
CA LEU A 646 5.45 15.17 13.78
C LEU A 646 4.33 15.88 13.03
N THR A 647 4.61 16.50 11.89
CA THR A 647 3.63 17.31 11.13
C THR A 647 3.60 16.90 9.66
N SER A 648 2.42 17.00 9.03
CA SER A 648 2.23 16.57 7.64
C SER A 648 2.79 17.61 6.65
N PHE A 649 3.80 17.21 5.87
CA PHE A 649 4.31 17.97 4.73
C PHE A 649 3.93 17.27 3.42
N SER A 650 3.60 18.06 2.40
CA SER A 650 3.33 17.55 1.05
C SER A 650 4.39 18.12 0.10
N ASP A 651 4.77 17.33 -0.90
CA ASP A 651 5.60 17.84 -1.99
C ASP A 651 4.83 18.80 -2.91
N LYS A 652 5.53 19.47 -3.83
CA LYS A 652 4.95 20.42 -4.81
C LYS A 652 3.77 19.86 -5.61
N ASP A 653 3.68 18.54 -5.75
CA ASP A 653 2.62 17.82 -6.48
C ASP A 653 1.48 17.30 -5.57
N GLY A 654 1.45 17.65 -4.29
CA GLY A 654 0.41 17.23 -3.35
C GLY A 654 0.50 15.78 -2.87
N LYS A 655 1.60 15.06 -3.19
CA LYS A 655 1.89 13.75 -2.61
C LYS A 655 2.43 13.90 -1.18
N PRO A 656 2.02 13.07 -0.20
CA PRO A 656 2.68 13.01 1.10
C PRO A 656 4.15 12.72 0.89
N GLN A 657 5.03 13.60 1.35
CA GLN A 657 6.45 13.37 1.23
C GLN A 657 6.82 12.24 2.20
N ALA A 658 7.34 11.13 1.68
CA ALA A 658 7.90 10.09 2.53
C ALA A 658 9.01 10.72 3.40
N PRO A 659 9.12 10.35 4.69
CA PRO A 659 10.22 10.84 5.52
C PRO A 659 11.55 10.57 4.80
N PRO A 660 12.53 11.48 4.89
CA PRO A 660 13.77 11.37 4.12
C PRO A 660 14.38 9.97 4.29
N THR A 661 14.49 9.25 3.17
CA THR A 661 15.14 7.95 3.08
C THR A 661 16.65 8.13 2.98
N ASP A 662 17.31 7.40 3.88
CA ASP A 662 18.65 6.82 3.76
C ASP A 662 19.85 7.78 3.78
N GLY A 663 20.41 7.95 4.98
CA GLY A 663 21.72 8.56 5.19
C GLY A 663 22.17 8.66 6.66
N GLU A 664 21.25 8.67 7.63
CA GLU A 664 21.59 8.73 9.06
C GLU A 664 20.97 7.56 9.85
N PRO A 665 21.72 6.93 10.77
CA PRO A 665 21.26 5.78 11.54
C PRO A 665 20.03 6.12 12.40
N ALA A 666 19.08 5.17 12.45
CA ALA A 666 17.79 5.31 13.13
C ALA A 666 17.88 5.57 14.65
N ASP A 667 19.05 5.34 15.27
CA ASP A 667 19.28 5.45 16.72
C ASP A 667 19.58 6.87 17.24
N ALA A 668 19.62 7.90 16.38
CA ALA A 668 19.85 9.29 16.79
C ALA A 668 18.58 10.15 16.88
N ARG A 669 17.38 9.57 16.77
CA ARG A 669 16.13 10.32 16.92
C ARG A 669 15.79 10.46 18.41
N GLN A 670 16.27 11.51 19.06
CA GLN A 670 15.74 11.90 20.37
C GLN A 670 14.22 12.04 20.24
N THR A 671 13.49 11.13 20.86
CA THR A 671 12.03 11.12 20.79
C THR A 671 11.53 12.28 21.65
N LEU A 672 10.80 13.22 21.05
CA LEU A 672 10.25 14.34 21.80
C LEU A 672 9.34 13.81 22.91
N PRO A 673 9.42 14.36 24.15
CA PRO A 673 8.50 14.00 25.22
C PRO A 673 7.05 14.15 24.75
N GLU A 674 6.18 13.22 25.13
CA GLU A 674 4.82 13.14 24.59
C GLU A 674 4.04 14.46 24.74
N GLY A 675 4.18 15.16 25.87
CA GLY A 675 3.57 16.47 26.08
C GLY A 675 4.07 17.55 25.12
N VAL A 676 5.37 17.55 24.78
CA VAL A 676 5.96 18.46 23.79
C VAL A 676 5.51 18.07 22.39
N ALA A 677 5.48 16.78 22.07
CA ALA A 677 5.01 16.29 20.78
C ALA A 677 3.52 16.60 20.55
N ALA A 678 2.68 16.49 21.60
CA ALA A 678 1.27 16.89 21.56
C ALA A 678 1.13 18.40 21.29
N LEU A 679 1.88 19.23 22.01
CA LEU A 679 1.89 20.69 21.81
C LEU A 679 2.29 21.07 20.37
N VAL A 680 3.28 20.38 19.79
CA VAL A 680 3.71 20.59 18.40
C VAL A 680 2.58 20.26 17.42
N ARG A 681 1.82 19.18 17.64
CA ARG A 681 0.70 18.79 16.76
C ARG A 681 -0.48 19.75 16.85
N GLU A 682 -0.78 20.26 18.03
CA GLU A 682 -1.96 21.11 18.27
C GLU A 682 -1.78 22.56 17.78
N ARG A 683 -0.54 23.05 17.69
CA ARG A 683 -0.26 24.47 17.43
C ARG A 683 0.04 24.83 15.97
N GLY A 684 -0.44 24.02 15.03
CA GLY A 684 -0.17 24.14 13.59
C GLY A 684 -0.91 25.27 12.87
N VAL A 685 -0.19 26.05 12.05
CA VAL A 685 -0.73 26.92 11.00
C VAL A 685 -0.55 26.24 9.66
N GLN A 686 -1.61 26.15 8.85
CA GLN A 686 -1.57 25.41 7.59
C GLN A 686 -1.18 26.29 6.41
N MET A 687 -0.07 25.98 5.75
CA MET A 687 0.42 26.68 4.56
C MET A 687 0.15 25.87 3.30
N ARG A 688 -0.58 26.46 2.34
CA ARG A 688 -1.01 25.80 1.09
C ARG A 688 -0.71 26.66 -0.14
N GLY A 689 -0.59 26.01 -1.30
CA GLY A 689 -0.46 26.66 -2.59
C GLY A 689 0.99 26.88 -3.02
N ALA A 690 1.27 28.00 -3.70
CA ALA A 690 2.54 28.33 -4.34
C ALA A 690 3.63 28.77 -3.33
N VAL A 691 4.00 27.87 -2.42
CA VAL A 691 5.12 28.00 -1.48
C VAL A 691 6.13 26.89 -1.73
N ARG A 692 7.41 27.08 -1.39
CA ARG A 692 8.42 26.06 -1.68
C ARG A 692 8.19 24.75 -0.93
N ILE A 693 7.77 24.83 0.33
CA ILE A 693 7.47 23.69 1.17
C ILE A 693 6.06 23.93 1.75
N PRO A 694 5.01 23.31 1.19
CA PRO A 694 3.67 23.38 1.77
C PRO A 694 3.52 22.36 2.92
N GLY A 695 2.74 22.71 3.94
CA GLY A 695 2.56 21.85 5.10
C GLY A 695 2.04 22.58 6.34
N THR A 696 2.09 21.90 7.47
CA THR A 696 1.67 22.45 8.76
C THR A 696 2.87 22.97 9.55
N TYR A 697 2.84 24.25 9.92
CA TYR A 697 3.91 24.94 10.63
C TYR A 697 3.47 25.28 12.05
N PRO A 698 3.97 24.58 13.08
CA PRO A 698 3.62 24.89 14.46
C PRO A 698 4.19 26.23 14.92
N VAL A 699 3.41 27.00 15.68
CA VAL A 699 3.79 28.35 16.13
C VAL A 699 3.63 28.50 17.65
N ALA A 700 4.44 29.37 18.25
CA ALA A 700 4.44 29.62 19.69
C ALA A 700 3.13 30.22 20.18
N GLU A 701 2.83 31.48 19.89
CA GLU A 701 1.55 32.13 20.20
C GLU A 701 0.90 32.60 18.90
N THR A 702 1.67 33.37 18.12
CA THR A 702 1.35 33.77 16.75
C THR A 702 2.59 33.63 15.88
N ALA A 703 2.42 33.68 14.56
CA ALA A 703 3.52 33.95 13.64
C ALA A 703 3.08 34.92 12.55
N SER A 704 3.98 35.81 12.13
CA SER A 704 3.70 36.67 10.98
C SER A 704 3.71 35.87 9.68
N VAL A 705 2.98 36.34 8.67
CA VAL A 705 3.03 35.77 7.31
C VAL A 705 4.47 35.74 6.79
N GLU A 706 5.25 36.78 7.07
CA GLU A 706 6.69 36.83 6.76
C GLU A 706 7.49 35.67 7.35
N ALA A 707 7.33 35.42 8.66
CA ALA A 707 8.07 34.40 9.38
C ALA A 707 7.68 32.99 8.89
N LEU A 708 6.39 32.77 8.60
CA LEU A 708 5.90 31.52 8.02
C LEU A 708 6.44 31.29 6.60
N LEU A 709 6.41 32.32 5.75
CA LEU A 709 6.99 32.25 4.41
C LEU A 709 8.49 31.94 4.46
N ALA A 710 9.25 32.64 5.31
CA ALA A 710 10.67 32.38 5.49
C ALA A 710 10.95 30.95 5.94
N THR A 711 10.17 30.43 6.91
CA THR A 711 10.29 29.06 7.42
C THR A 711 9.92 28.01 6.37
N ALA A 712 9.03 28.33 5.44
CA ALA A 712 8.67 27.47 4.32
C ALA A 712 9.64 27.51 3.14
N GLY A 713 10.81 28.16 3.29
CA GLY A 713 11.79 28.33 2.22
C GLY A 713 11.45 29.45 1.24
N GLY A 714 10.45 30.27 1.57
CA GLY A 714 9.97 31.36 0.73
C GLY A 714 8.83 30.96 -0.22
N PRO A 715 8.27 31.96 -0.92
CA PRO A 715 7.26 31.74 -1.95
C PRO A 715 7.86 30.96 -3.14
N ALA A 716 7.01 30.21 -3.85
CA ALA A 716 7.39 29.63 -5.12
C ALA A 716 7.57 30.72 -6.19
N THR A 717 8.33 30.43 -7.25
CA THR A 717 8.51 31.36 -8.39
C THR A 717 7.21 31.71 -9.09
N THR A 718 6.18 30.88 -8.91
CA THR A 718 4.85 31.03 -9.49
C THR A 718 3.87 31.68 -8.54
N ALA A 719 4.26 32.22 -7.38
CA ALA A 719 3.33 32.73 -6.37
C ALA A 719 2.68 34.08 -6.73
N ASP A 720 1.35 34.18 -6.62
CA ASP A 720 0.61 35.45 -6.73
C ASP A 720 0.50 36.13 -5.37
N PHE A 721 1.27 37.20 -5.19
CA PHE A 721 1.23 38.01 -3.97
C PHE A 721 0.01 38.94 -3.89
N SER A 722 -0.73 39.15 -4.98
CA SER A 722 -1.91 40.03 -5.04
C SER A 722 -3.19 39.38 -4.49
N SER A 723 -3.18 38.06 -4.29
CA SER A 723 -4.38 37.29 -3.95
C SER A 723 -4.10 36.17 -2.96
N VAL A 724 -3.62 36.53 -1.78
CA VAL A 724 -3.39 35.56 -0.71
C VAL A 724 -4.66 35.43 0.13
N GLU A 725 -5.09 34.19 0.39
CA GLU A 725 -6.28 33.90 1.17
C GLU A 725 -5.88 33.41 2.56
N ILE A 726 -6.42 34.04 3.60
CA ILE A 726 -6.34 33.58 4.98
C ILE A 726 -7.71 33.02 5.35
N THR A 727 -7.75 31.80 5.88
CA THR A 727 -8.94 31.25 6.53
C THR A 727 -8.61 31.04 8.00
N THR A 728 -9.30 31.77 8.88
CA THR A 728 -9.11 31.63 10.33
C THR A 728 -9.64 30.28 10.82
N ALA A 729 -9.24 29.84 12.02
CA ALA A 729 -9.82 28.66 12.67
C ALA A 729 -11.36 28.70 12.78
N ALA A 730 -11.97 29.89 12.87
CA ALA A 730 -13.43 30.08 12.89
C ALA A 730 -14.09 29.99 11.49
N GLY A 731 -13.33 29.70 10.43
CA GLY A 731 -13.82 29.57 9.06
C GLY A 731 -13.98 30.90 8.29
N GLN A 732 -13.70 32.05 8.92
CA GLN A 732 -13.74 33.34 8.23
C GLN A 732 -12.62 33.45 7.20
N ARG A 733 -12.97 33.87 5.98
CA ARG A 733 -12.03 34.02 4.86
C ARG A 733 -11.75 35.49 4.61
N ARG A 734 -10.47 35.86 4.52
CA ARG A 734 -10.02 37.21 4.19
C ARG A 734 -8.95 37.15 3.10
N ARG A 735 -9.09 38.00 2.08
CA ARG A 735 -8.06 38.19 1.04
C ARG A 735 -7.07 39.27 1.47
N LEU A 736 -5.80 39.04 1.21
CA LEU A 736 -4.69 39.90 1.57
C LEU A 736 -3.77 40.09 0.36
N ASP A 737 -3.28 41.31 0.16
CA ASP A 737 -2.25 41.63 -0.84
C ASP A 737 -0.91 41.76 -0.12
N LEU A 738 0.00 40.80 -0.34
CA LEU A 738 1.31 40.77 0.30
C LEU A 738 2.31 41.77 -0.32
N ARG A 739 1.92 42.50 -1.37
CA ARG A 739 2.72 43.63 -1.89
C ARG A 739 2.62 44.85 -0.98
N ASP A 740 1.60 44.91 -0.14
CA ASP A 740 1.49 45.89 0.92
C ASP A 740 2.36 45.45 2.13
N GLY A 741 3.31 46.29 2.53
CA GLY A 741 4.22 46.00 3.64
C GLY A 741 3.52 45.82 4.99
N ALA A 742 2.30 46.36 5.17
CA ALA A 742 1.50 46.13 6.37
C ALA A 742 0.93 44.71 6.42
N SER A 743 0.52 44.17 5.26
CA SER A 743 -0.06 42.84 5.11
C SER A 743 0.90 41.71 5.51
N VAL A 744 2.18 41.84 5.17
CA VAL A 744 3.23 40.86 5.46
C VAL A 744 3.46 40.66 6.97
N ARG A 745 3.10 41.66 7.78
CA ARG A 745 3.17 41.63 9.26
C ARG A 745 1.92 41.09 9.94
N THR A 746 0.92 40.64 9.17
CA THR A 746 -0.29 40.03 9.74
C THR A 746 0.07 38.80 10.55
N ALA A 747 -0.37 38.75 11.81
CA ALA A 747 -0.18 37.62 12.70
C ALA A 747 -1.25 36.54 12.48
N LEU A 748 -0.81 35.28 12.36
CA LEU A 748 -1.64 34.09 12.25
C LEU A 748 -1.57 33.28 13.55
N HIS A 749 -2.69 32.68 13.94
CA HIS A 749 -2.84 31.88 15.14
C HIS A 749 -2.90 30.37 14.79
N PRO A 750 -2.60 29.48 15.74
CA PRO A 750 -2.85 28.06 15.57
C PRO A 750 -4.26 27.74 15.05
N GLY A 751 -4.35 26.86 14.06
CA GLY A 751 -5.60 26.49 13.39
C GLY A 751 -5.95 27.37 12.18
N ASP A 752 -5.28 28.51 11.98
CA ASP A 752 -5.44 29.30 10.77
C ASP A 752 -4.80 28.61 9.56
N SER A 753 -5.27 28.94 8.36
CA SER A 753 -4.68 28.50 7.11
C SER A 753 -4.37 29.67 6.18
N LEU A 754 -3.19 29.64 5.58
CA LEU A 754 -2.70 30.57 4.58
C LEU A 754 -2.60 29.84 3.23
N ARG A 755 -3.34 30.34 2.23
CA ARG A 755 -3.28 29.84 0.86
C ARG A 755 -2.71 30.93 -0.05
N ILE A 756 -1.57 30.64 -0.66
CA ILE A 756 -0.97 31.48 -1.69
C ILE A 756 -1.31 30.88 -3.04
N ASN A 757 -2.16 31.54 -3.81
CA ASN A 757 -2.47 31.06 -5.14
C ASN A 757 -1.24 31.26 -6.05
N PRO A 758 -0.98 30.37 -7.01
CA PRO A 758 -0.02 30.69 -8.04
C PRO A 758 -0.56 31.87 -8.88
N VAL A 759 0.33 32.73 -9.37
CA VAL A 759 0.08 33.58 -10.54
C VAL A 759 -0.54 32.64 -11.56
N PRO A 760 -1.63 33.03 -12.22
CA PRO A 760 -2.03 32.37 -13.45
C PRO A 760 -0.82 32.48 -14.39
N GLN A 761 0.08 31.50 -14.32
CA GLN A 761 0.85 31.13 -15.47
C GLN A 761 -0.23 30.97 -16.53
N ALA A 762 -0.11 31.71 -17.63
CA ALA A 762 -0.71 31.24 -18.87
C ALA A 762 -0.43 29.76 -18.85
N LEU A 763 -1.49 28.95 -18.68
CA LEU A 763 -1.41 27.49 -18.71
C LEU A 763 -0.33 27.22 -19.73
N GLU A 764 0.73 26.46 -19.40
CA GLU A 764 1.62 25.96 -20.46
C GLU A 764 0.69 25.61 -21.59
N ALA A 765 0.72 26.43 -22.65
CA ALA A 765 -0.36 26.44 -23.59
C ALA A 765 -0.17 25.10 -24.25
N ARG A 766 -0.95 24.14 -23.80
CA ARG A 766 -0.93 22.77 -24.25
C ARG A 766 -1.59 22.86 -25.60
N ALA A 767 -0.78 23.30 -26.54
CA ALA A 767 -1.21 23.90 -27.76
C ALA A 767 -1.47 22.79 -28.74
N VAL A 768 -2.54 22.93 -29.47
CA VAL A 768 -2.80 22.09 -30.63
C VAL A 768 -2.29 22.83 -31.84
N THR A 769 -1.56 22.10 -32.68
CA THR A 769 -1.01 22.67 -33.91
C THR A 769 -1.88 22.28 -35.07
N ILE A 770 -2.44 23.27 -35.77
CA ILE A 770 -3.21 23.06 -37.01
C ILE A 770 -2.44 23.65 -38.19
N SER A 771 -2.28 22.86 -39.25
CA SER A 771 -1.45 23.23 -40.40
C SER A 771 -2.09 22.76 -41.72
N GLY A 772 -1.57 23.27 -42.84
CA GLY A 772 -2.07 22.98 -44.18
C GLY A 772 -3.10 24.00 -44.69
N ALA A 773 -4.15 23.52 -45.34
CA ALA A 773 -5.19 24.28 -46.05
C ALA A 773 -6.24 24.90 -45.10
N VAL A 774 -5.75 25.63 -44.10
CA VAL A 774 -6.55 26.45 -43.17
C VAL A 774 -6.19 27.92 -43.35
N ARG A 775 -7.10 28.85 -43.08
CA ARG A 775 -6.81 30.28 -43.34
C ARG A 775 -5.70 30.83 -42.46
N ARG A 776 -5.59 30.35 -41.22
CA ARG A 776 -4.56 30.76 -40.25
C ARG A 776 -3.91 29.52 -39.62
N PRO A 777 -2.91 28.89 -40.27
CA PRO A 777 -2.16 27.79 -39.68
C PRO A 777 -1.30 28.30 -38.52
N GLY A 778 -1.11 27.47 -37.50
CA GLY A 778 -0.34 27.83 -36.31
C GLY A 778 -0.67 26.96 -35.11
N SER A 779 -0.05 27.29 -33.98
CA SER A 779 -0.34 26.67 -32.69
C SER A 779 -1.39 27.48 -31.94
N TYR A 780 -2.36 26.79 -31.35
CA TYR A 780 -3.49 27.37 -30.64
C TYR A 780 -3.60 26.78 -29.25
N ASP A 781 -3.76 27.64 -28.26
CA ASP A 781 -4.02 27.21 -26.88
C ASP A 781 -5.36 26.47 -26.81
N VAL A 782 -5.37 25.29 -26.18
CA VAL A 782 -6.58 24.47 -26.02
C VAL A 782 -7.25 24.70 -24.67
N ALA A 783 -8.53 25.04 -24.71
CA ALA A 783 -9.38 25.12 -23.52
C ALA A 783 -9.91 23.74 -23.12
N ARG A 784 -10.27 23.57 -21.84
CA ARG A 784 -10.86 22.32 -21.36
C ARG A 784 -12.21 22.08 -22.04
N GLY A 785 -12.32 20.99 -22.81
CA GLY A 785 -13.54 20.61 -23.54
C GLY A 785 -13.67 21.23 -24.94
N GLU A 786 -12.59 21.79 -25.49
CA GLU A 786 -12.57 22.33 -26.85
C GLU A 786 -12.59 21.22 -27.92
N THR A 787 -13.23 21.48 -29.05
CA THR A 787 -13.45 20.53 -30.15
C THR A 787 -12.68 20.90 -31.43
N LEU A 788 -12.54 19.94 -32.35
CA LEU A 788 -11.90 20.14 -33.64
C LEU A 788 -12.61 21.23 -34.48
N SER A 789 -13.95 21.22 -34.52
CA SER A 789 -14.70 22.24 -35.27
C SER A 789 -14.47 23.66 -34.72
N SER A 790 -14.48 23.82 -33.39
CA SER A 790 -14.16 25.09 -32.71
C SER A 790 -12.76 25.60 -33.07
N LEU A 791 -11.77 24.70 -33.10
CA LEU A 791 -10.42 25.06 -33.49
C LEU A 791 -10.33 25.47 -34.97
N ILE A 792 -11.01 24.76 -35.88
CA ILE A 792 -11.06 25.14 -37.31
C ILE A 792 -11.67 26.53 -37.48
N ASP A 793 -12.75 26.84 -36.78
CA ASP A 793 -13.37 28.17 -36.80
C ASP A 793 -12.41 29.25 -36.25
N ARG A 794 -11.71 28.96 -35.15
CA ARG A 794 -10.65 29.83 -34.60
C ARG A 794 -9.48 30.02 -35.57
N ALA A 795 -9.18 29.03 -36.41
CA ALA A 795 -8.20 29.12 -37.49
C ALA A 795 -8.74 29.88 -38.73
N GLY A 796 -9.94 30.46 -38.63
CA GLY A 796 -10.59 31.21 -39.72
C GLY A 796 -11.28 30.32 -40.75
N GLY A 797 -11.52 29.06 -40.43
CA GLY A 797 -12.09 28.07 -41.33
C GLY A 797 -11.09 27.49 -42.32
N LEU A 798 -11.58 26.56 -43.13
CA LEU A 798 -10.82 25.92 -44.20
C LEU A 798 -10.67 26.85 -45.41
N THR A 799 -9.59 26.68 -46.18
CA THR A 799 -9.44 27.35 -47.48
C THR A 799 -10.27 26.63 -48.56
N GLU A 800 -10.46 27.26 -49.72
CA GLU A 800 -11.21 26.64 -50.83
C GLU A 800 -10.49 25.42 -51.44
N GLU A 801 -9.17 25.33 -51.26
CA GLU A 801 -8.35 24.20 -51.71
C GLU A 801 -8.27 23.06 -50.69
N ALA A 802 -8.88 23.23 -49.52
CA ALA A 802 -8.78 22.29 -48.43
C ALA A 802 -9.44 20.95 -48.74
N TYR A 803 -8.85 19.88 -48.22
CA TYR A 803 -9.38 18.53 -48.36
C TYR A 803 -9.62 17.89 -46.99
N PRO A 804 -10.79 18.13 -46.39
CA PRO A 804 -11.12 17.61 -45.06
C PRO A 804 -11.01 16.09 -44.96
N ALA A 805 -11.41 15.37 -46.03
CA ALA A 805 -11.34 13.92 -46.10
C ALA A 805 -9.90 13.35 -46.12
N GLY A 806 -8.88 14.20 -46.26
CA GLY A 806 -7.46 13.83 -46.15
C GLY A 806 -6.81 14.26 -44.84
N THR A 807 -7.58 14.73 -43.86
CA THR A 807 -7.03 15.24 -42.60
C THR A 807 -6.24 14.16 -41.87
N SER A 808 -5.03 14.51 -41.44
CA SER A 808 -4.26 13.68 -40.51
C SER A 808 -4.35 14.28 -39.12
N PHE A 809 -4.84 13.46 -38.18
CA PHE A 809 -4.95 13.82 -36.78
C PHE A 809 -3.99 12.93 -35.99
N LEU A 810 -2.99 13.54 -35.33
CA LEU A 810 -1.96 12.83 -34.58
C LEU A 810 -2.09 13.16 -33.09
N ARG A 811 -2.12 12.14 -32.25
CA ARG A 811 -2.33 12.24 -30.81
C ARG A 811 -1.32 11.42 -30.03
N ASP A 812 -0.68 12.04 -29.04
CA ASP A 812 0.36 11.41 -28.23
C ASP A 812 -0.16 10.27 -27.34
N SER A 813 -1.39 10.36 -26.83
CA SER A 813 -1.99 9.31 -26.01
C SER A 813 -2.25 8.03 -26.81
N GLU A 814 -2.73 8.14 -28.04
CA GLU A 814 -2.89 7.01 -28.95
C GLU A 814 -1.53 6.45 -29.41
N ARG A 815 -0.55 7.33 -29.68
CA ARG A 815 0.83 6.93 -29.98
C ARG A 815 1.42 6.01 -28.89
N LYS A 816 1.22 6.38 -27.62
CA LYS A 816 1.67 5.59 -26.46
C LYS A 816 0.94 4.25 -26.36
N ARG A 817 -0.36 4.20 -26.66
CA ARG A 817 -1.15 2.95 -26.67
C ARG A 817 -0.68 2.01 -27.77
N GLU A 818 -0.50 2.51 -28.99
CA GLU A 818 0.05 1.76 -30.12
C GLU A 818 1.45 1.23 -29.80
N ARG A 819 2.29 2.03 -29.15
CA ARG A 819 3.65 1.61 -28.76
C ARG A 819 3.62 0.46 -27.76
N ALA A 820 2.81 0.57 -26.71
CA ALA A 820 2.64 -0.48 -25.73
C ALA A 820 2.10 -1.78 -26.36
N TRP A 821 1.23 -1.65 -27.36
CA TRP A 821 0.71 -2.77 -28.14
C TRP A 821 1.81 -3.47 -28.96
N PHE A 822 2.64 -2.72 -29.70
CA PHE A 822 3.79 -3.29 -30.42
C PHE A 822 4.79 -3.99 -29.48
N ASP A 823 5.10 -3.36 -28.35
CA ASP A 823 6.02 -3.94 -27.36
C ASP A 823 5.46 -5.25 -26.77
N GLN A 824 4.13 -5.34 -26.59
CA GLN A 824 3.48 -6.57 -26.14
C GLN A 824 3.53 -7.67 -27.19
N GLN A 825 3.24 -7.36 -28.46
CA GLN A 825 3.33 -8.35 -29.55
C GLN A 825 4.76 -8.88 -29.73
N ALA A 826 5.77 -8.02 -29.59
CA ALA A 826 7.17 -8.45 -29.61
C ALA A 826 7.49 -9.44 -28.48
N ARG A 827 6.97 -9.21 -27.27
CA ARG A 827 7.12 -10.14 -26.13
C ARG A 827 6.39 -11.46 -26.37
N ASP A 828 5.20 -11.41 -26.96
CA ASP A 828 4.42 -12.62 -27.27
C ASP A 828 5.15 -13.50 -28.28
N LEU A 829 5.75 -12.89 -29.30
CA LEU A 829 6.54 -13.59 -30.31
C LEU A 829 7.81 -14.23 -29.71
N GLU A 830 8.47 -13.55 -28.78
CA GLU A 830 9.63 -14.12 -28.06
C GLU A 830 9.23 -15.27 -27.13
N ARG A 831 8.10 -15.16 -26.42
CA ARG A 831 7.61 -16.26 -25.57
C ARG A 831 7.27 -17.48 -26.40
N TRP A 832 6.65 -17.27 -27.57
CA TRP A 832 6.40 -18.35 -28.52
C TRP A 832 7.72 -19.02 -28.96
N MET A 833 8.77 -18.24 -29.24
CA MET A 833 10.09 -18.81 -29.58
C MET A 833 10.68 -19.66 -28.44
N VAL A 834 10.59 -19.22 -27.17
CA VAL A 834 11.11 -19.98 -26.01
C VAL A 834 10.37 -21.31 -25.87
N GLN A 835 9.04 -21.29 -25.99
CA GLN A 835 8.22 -22.50 -25.90
C GLN A 835 8.53 -23.52 -26.99
N GLU A 836 8.84 -23.07 -28.21
CA GLU A 836 9.22 -23.99 -29.29
C GLU A 836 10.65 -24.52 -29.18
N VAL A 837 11.57 -23.77 -28.54
CA VAL A 837 12.92 -24.29 -28.23
C VAL A 837 12.86 -25.36 -27.13
N GLU A 838 11.97 -25.22 -26.14
CA GLU A 838 11.83 -26.16 -25.03
C GLU A 838 11.18 -27.49 -25.41
N LYS A 839 10.36 -27.53 -26.48
CA LYS A 839 9.66 -28.76 -26.94
C LYS A 839 10.57 -29.80 -27.61
N GLY A 840 11.86 -29.53 -27.78
CA GLY A 840 12.87 -30.56 -28.06
C GLY A 840 12.85 -31.20 -29.46
N GLU A 841 11.88 -30.89 -30.32
CA GLU A 841 12.06 -31.11 -31.76
C GLU A 841 12.93 -29.99 -32.31
N ALA A 842 13.83 -30.32 -33.25
CA ALA A 842 14.71 -29.33 -33.86
C ALA A 842 13.88 -28.23 -34.53
N ALA A 843 13.55 -27.18 -33.78
CA ALA A 843 12.98 -25.95 -34.30
C ALA A 843 13.93 -25.52 -35.43
N ARG A 844 13.47 -25.60 -36.69
CA ARG A 844 14.26 -25.14 -37.84
C ARG A 844 14.76 -23.75 -37.49
N SER A 845 16.09 -23.59 -37.36
CA SER A 845 16.76 -22.36 -36.92
C SER A 845 16.24 -21.11 -37.64
N ASP A 846 15.75 -21.32 -38.87
CA ASP A 846 15.24 -20.32 -39.78
C ASP A 846 13.92 -19.68 -39.30
N VAL A 847 13.03 -20.45 -38.67
CA VAL A 847 11.74 -19.96 -38.16
C VAL A 847 11.94 -19.14 -36.88
N VAL A 848 12.83 -19.62 -36.00
CA VAL A 848 13.24 -18.89 -34.79
C VAL A 848 13.99 -17.60 -35.17
N GLY A 849 14.80 -17.64 -36.24
CA GLY A 849 15.49 -16.48 -36.80
C GLY A 849 14.52 -15.41 -37.33
N LEU A 850 13.52 -15.82 -38.12
CA LEU A 850 12.49 -14.92 -38.67
C LEU A 850 11.65 -14.28 -37.55
N ALA A 851 11.23 -15.07 -36.56
CA ALA A 851 10.49 -14.57 -35.40
C ALA A 851 11.30 -13.54 -34.60
N ARG A 852 12.60 -13.78 -34.41
CA ARG A 852 13.52 -12.82 -33.75
C ARG A 852 13.65 -11.52 -34.54
N GLN A 853 13.79 -11.61 -35.86
CA GLN A 853 13.87 -10.44 -36.73
C GLN A 853 12.59 -9.61 -36.65
N LEU A 854 11.41 -10.26 -36.69
CA LEU A 854 10.12 -9.60 -36.60
C LEU A 854 9.89 -8.95 -35.23
N ALA A 855 10.26 -9.61 -34.13
CA ALA A 855 10.21 -9.02 -32.78
C ALA A 855 11.10 -7.76 -32.67
N THR A 856 12.27 -7.79 -33.32
CA THR A 856 13.19 -6.65 -33.37
C THR A 856 12.60 -5.50 -34.19
N GLN A 857 11.98 -5.79 -35.34
CA GLN A 857 11.29 -4.80 -36.16
C GLN A 857 10.13 -4.14 -35.41
N LEU A 858 9.31 -4.92 -34.70
CA LEU A 858 8.19 -4.39 -33.90
C LEU A 858 8.65 -3.43 -32.81
N ARG A 859 9.77 -3.73 -32.14
CA ARG A 859 10.37 -2.81 -31.15
C ARG A 859 10.99 -1.57 -31.78
N GLY A 860 11.43 -1.65 -33.02
CA GLY A 860 12.07 -0.54 -33.74
C GLY A 860 11.09 0.47 -34.33
N VAL A 861 9.80 0.14 -34.46
CA VAL A 861 8.80 1.02 -35.07
C VAL A 861 8.33 2.09 -34.07
N GLU A 862 8.41 3.36 -34.48
CA GLU A 862 7.77 4.46 -33.77
C GLU A 862 6.37 4.71 -34.35
N PRO A 863 5.30 4.45 -33.58
CA PRO A 863 3.95 4.80 -34.01
C PRO A 863 3.78 6.32 -34.10
N LEU A 864 2.84 6.76 -34.94
CA LEU A 864 2.49 8.16 -35.12
C LEU A 864 1.29 8.58 -34.25
N GLY A 865 0.52 7.63 -33.72
CA GLY A 865 -0.71 7.93 -32.95
C GLY A 865 -1.80 8.56 -33.82
N ARG A 866 -1.99 8.04 -35.03
CA ARG A 866 -2.94 8.61 -35.99
C ARG A 866 -4.37 8.21 -35.65
N ILE A 867 -5.27 9.19 -35.59
CA ILE A 867 -6.70 8.99 -35.37
C ILE A 867 -7.43 9.29 -36.67
N VAL A 868 -8.41 8.45 -37.01
CA VAL A 868 -9.34 8.70 -38.11
C VAL A 868 -10.44 9.61 -37.60
N VAL A 869 -10.55 10.81 -38.18
CA VAL A 869 -11.52 11.84 -37.76
C VAL A 869 -12.30 12.39 -38.95
N GLU A 870 -13.53 12.84 -38.68
CA GLU A 870 -14.26 13.71 -39.59
C GLU A 870 -13.81 15.16 -39.36
N ALA A 871 -13.45 15.88 -40.43
CA ALA A 871 -12.90 17.23 -40.35
C ALA A 871 -13.68 18.24 -41.18
N ASP A 872 -14.72 17.83 -41.90
CA ASP A 872 -15.57 18.75 -42.66
C ASP A 872 -16.48 19.54 -41.69
N PRO A 873 -16.33 20.88 -41.58
CA PRO A 873 -17.13 21.69 -40.67
C PRO A 873 -18.64 21.63 -40.95
N LEU A 874 -19.07 21.33 -42.18
CA LEU A 874 -20.48 21.18 -42.53
C LEU A 874 -21.03 19.87 -41.99
N VAL A 875 -20.25 18.79 -42.07
CA VAL A 875 -20.62 17.48 -41.53
C VAL A 875 -20.63 17.52 -40.01
N LEU A 876 -19.62 18.11 -39.38
CA LEU A 876 -19.51 18.24 -37.92
C LEU A 876 -20.65 19.07 -37.31
N ARG A 877 -21.13 20.11 -38.00
CA ARG A 877 -22.31 20.87 -37.56
C ARG A 877 -23.60 20.05 -37.59
N GLN A 878 -23.75 19.14 -38.55
CA GLN A 878 -24.93 18.27 -38.67
C GLN A 878 -24.85 17.05 -37.75
N ARG A 879 -23.64 16.58 -37.47
CA ARG A 879 -23.34 15.42 -36.62
C ARG A 879 -22.30 15.78 -35.56
N PRO A 880 -22.69 16.51 -34.50
CA PRO A 880 -21.78 16.94 -33.44
C PRO A 880 -21.11 15.76 -32.72
N GLU A 881 -21.73 14.59 -32.74
CA GLU A 881 -21.19 13.34 -32.18
C GLU A 881 -19.89 12.88 -32.86
N LEU A 882 -19.57 13.38 -34.04
CA LEU A 882 -18.31 13.11 -34.75
C LEU A 882 -17.20 14.12 -34.42
N ASP A 883 -17.52 15.20 -33.70
CA ASP A 883 -16.59 16.28 -33.39
C ASP A 883 -15.68 15.89 -32.21
N VAL A 884 -14.41 15.64 -32.51
CA VAL A 884 -13.45 15.11 -31.54
C VAL A 884 -13.02 16.19 -30.56
N LEU A 885 -13.00 15.82 -29.27
CA LEU A 885 -12.41 16.63 -28.20
C LEU A 885 -10.88 16.68 -28.36
N LEU A 886 -10.31 17.88 -28.28
CA LEU A 886 -8.88 18.09 -28.42
C LEU A 886 -8.12 17.77 -27.14
N GLU A 887 -6.96 17.14 -27.32
CA GLU A 887 -5.97 16.90 -26.28
C GLU A 887 -4.75 17.83 -26.48
N PRO A 888 -4.05 18.16 -25.39
CA PRO A 888 -2.73 18.76 -25.43
C PRO A 888 -1.81 18.12 -26.47
N ASP A 889 -1.10 18.94 -27.24
CA ASP A 889 -0.10 18.52 -28.22
C ASP A 889 -0.66 17.74 -29.43
N ASP A 890 -1.99 17.70 -29.63
CA ASP A 890 -2.56 17.18 -30.87
C ASP A 890 -2.00 17.96 -32.08
N ARG A 891 -1.74 17.24 -33.17
CA ARG A 891 -1.29 17.83 -34.43
C ARG A 891 -2.29 17.47 -35.52
N ILE A 892 -2.81 18.50 -36.18
CA ILE A 892 -3.83 18.39 -37.20
C ILE A 892 -3.24 18.96 -38.49
N VAL A 893 -3.20 18.15 -39.54
CA VAL A 893 -2.77 18.59 -40.87
C VAL A 893 -3.95 18.41 -41.81
N ILE A 894 -4.43 19.51 -42.38
CA ILE A 894 -5.49 19.48 -43.39
C ILE A 894 -4.82 19.70 -44.75
N PRO A 895 -4.63 18.67 -45.58
CA PRO A 895 -3.93 18.82 -46.84
C PRO A 895 -4.77 19.61 -47.86
N LYS A 896 -4.12 20.07 -48.92
CA LYS A 896 -4.82 20.50 -50.14
C LYS A 896 -5.39 19.29 -50.86
N ARG A 897 -6.43 19.47 -51.66
CA ARG A 897 -7.00 18.39 -52.46
C ARG A 897 -5.99 17.88 -53.49
N PRO A 898 -5.49 16.64 -53.36
CA PRO A 898 -4.58 16.09 -54.35
C PRO A 898 -5.31 15.82 -55.66
N LEU A 899 -4.55 15.72 -56.75
CA LEU A 899 -5.06 15.42 -58.09
C LEU A 899 -4.59 14.04 -58.59
N THR A 900 -4.07 13.21 -57.70
CA THR A 900 -3.45 11.92 -58.03
C THR A 900 -3.98 10.80 -57.14
N VAL A 901 -3.84 9.57 -57.62
CA VAL A 901 -4.00 8.31 -56.89
C VAL A 901 -2.70 7.54 -57.08
N THR A 902 -2.09 7.07 -56.00
CA THR A 902 -0.81 6.36 -56.06
C THR A 902 -1.03 4.86 -56.15
N VAL A 903 -0.21 4.16 -56.93
CA VAL A 903 -0.16 2.70 -57.00
C VAL A 903 1.25 2.25 -56.63
N THR A 904 1.36 1.44 -55.58
CA THR A 904 2.64 1.09 -54.94
C THR A 904 2.68 -0.40 -54.57
N GLY A 905 3.88 -0.93 -54.32
CA GLY A 905 4.11 -2.34 -53.98
C GLY A 905 4.56 -3.18 -55.17
N GLU A 906 4.13 -4.44 -55.23
CA GLU A 906 4.47 -5.42 -56.28
C GLU A 906 3.68 -5.19 -57.57
N VAL A 907 3.96 -4.08 -58.23
CA VAL A 907 3.44 -3.75 -59.56
C VAL A 907 4.59 -3.68 -60.57
N LEU A 908 4.28 -3.75 -61.87
CA LEU A 908 5.33 -3.60 -62.88
C LEU A 908 6.00 -2.23 -62.83
N HIS A 909 5.22 -1.16 -62.63
CA HIS A 909 5.71 0.21 -62.52
C HIS A 909 4.92 1.01 -61.47
N PRO A 910 5.47 1.24 -60.26
CA PRO A 910 4.85 2.13 -59.28
C PRO A 910 4.57 3.50 -59.89
N THR A 911 3.32 3.95 -59.80
CA THR A 911 2.83 5.11 -60.57
C THR A 911 1.93 6.01 -59.73
N ALA A 912 2.13 7.32 -59.82
CA ALA A 912 1.18 8.32 -59.32
C ALA A 912 0.27 8.78 -60.48
N ALA A 913 -0.88 8.13 -60.64
CA ALA A 913 -1.79 8.38 -61.74
C ALA A 913 -2.70 9.58 -61.46
N GLN A 914 -3.05 10.35 -62.49
CA GLN A 914 -4.00 11.46 -62.35
C GLN A 914 -5.37 10.94 -61.91
N PHE A 915 -5.96 11.57 -60.90
CA PHE A 915 -7.30 11.27 -60.43
C PHE A 915 -8.33 11.59 -61.52
N ILE A 916 -9.13 10.59 -61.87
CA ILE A 916 -10.28 10.70 -62.78
C ILE A 916 -11.52 10.22 -62.01
N SER A 917 -12.55 11.06 -61.95
CA SER A 917 -13.80 10.73 -61.27
C SER A 917 -14.44 9.48 -61.88
N GLY A 918 -14.77 8.51 -61.03
CA GLY A 918 -15.37 7.23 -61.45
C GLY A 918 -14.38 6.18 -61.98
N LYS A 919 -13.08 6.49 -62.09
CA LYS A 919 -12.05 5.52 -62.48
C LYS A 919 -11.83 4.48 -61.38
N THR A 920 -11.81 3.20 -61.76
CA THR A 920 -11.75 2.05 -60.84
C THR A 920 -10.31 1.71 -60.42
N ALA A 921 -10.16 0.98 -59.31
CA ALA A 921 -8.86 0.46 -58.84
C ALA A 921 -8.12 -0.33 -59.91
N ASP A 922 -8.84 -1.22 -60.59
CA ASP A 922 -8.34 -2.05 -61.69
C ASP A 922 -7.81 -1.21 -62.87
N ALA A 923 -8.47 -0.09 -63.19
CA ALA A 923 -7.98 0.82 -64.22
C ALA A 923 -6.69 1.54 -63.80
N TYR A 924 -6.57 1.97 -62.55
CA TYR A 924 -5.31 2.53 -62.02
C TYR A 924 -4.20 1.49 -61.94
N LEU A 925 -4.51 0.24 -61.58
CA LEU A 925 -3.55 -0.86 -61.56
C LEU A 925 -3.03 -1.17 -62.96
N ARG A 926 -3.88 -1.11 -63.99
CA ARG A 926 -3.46 -1.21 -65.39
C ARG A 926 -2.55 -0.06 -65.83
N ASP A 927 -2.81 1.17 -65.40
CA ASP A 927 -1.90 2.30 -65.68
C ASP A 927 -0.50 2.04 -65.12
N ALA A 928 -0.41 1.33 -63.98
CA ALA A 928 0.85 0.89 -63.36
C ALA A 928 1.47 -0.36 -64.04
N GLY A 929 0.93 -0.80 -65.18
CA GLY A 929 1.36 -1.98 -65.92
C GLY A 929 0.81 -3.31 -65.37
N GLY A 930 -0.06 -3.27 -64.37
CA GLY A 930 -0.56 -4.46 -63.68
C GLY A 930 0.34 -4.93 -62.53
N ALA A 931 -0.14 -5.95 -61.81
CA ALA A 931 0.59 -6.58 -60.72
C ALA A 931 1.79 -7.39 -61.24
N SER A 932 2.87 -7.46 -60.44
CA SER A 932 4.06 -8.25 -60.76
C SER A 932 3.78 -9.76 -60.61
N ARG A 933 4.65 -10.63 -61.14
CA ARG A 933 4.51 -12.10 -60.98
C ARG A 933 4.64 -12.58 -59.53
N ASN A 934 5.22 -11.75 -58.67
CA ASN A 934 5.41 -12.03 -57.25
C ASN A 934 4.37 -11.30 -56.40
N ALA A 935 3.36 -10.69 -57.01
CA ALA A 935 2.33 -9.96 -56.30
C ALA A 935 1.32 -10.92 -55.65
N ASP A 936 0.80 -10.52 -54.50
CA ASP A 936 -0.36 -11.15 -53.90
C ASP A 936 -1.63 -10.44 -54.35
N ASP A 937 -2.13 -10.85 -55.52
CA ASP A 937 -3.31 -10.26 -56.15
C ASP A 937 -4.60 -10.42 -55.31
N ALA A 938 -4.61 -11.37 -54.36
CA ALA A 938 -5.74 -11.62 -53.48
C ALA A 938 -5.81 -10.65 -52.29
N ARG A 939 -4.73 -9.92 -51.99
CA ARG A 939 -4.62 -9.05 -50.80
C ARG A 939 -4.28 -7.60 -51.12
N ILE A 940 -4.66 -7.12 -52.30
CA ILE A 940 -4.54 -5.71 -52.66
C ILE A 940 -5.48 -4.88 -51.77
N PHE A 941 -5.02 -3.72 -51.29
CA PHE A 941 -5.84 -2.84 -50.46
C PHE A 941 -5.68 -1.36 -50.85
N LEU A 942 -6.74 -0.60 -50.60
CA LEU A 942 -6.83 0.85 -50.76
C LEU A 942 -6.60 1.52 -49.42
N VAL A 943 -5.62 2.41 -49.35
CA VAL A 943 -5.44 3.35 -48.25
C VAL A 943 -6.10 4.66 -48.66
N LEU A 944 -7.16 5.04 -47.96
CA LEU A 944 -7.85 6.30 -48.15
C LEU A 944 -6.99 7.48 -47.66
N PRO A 945 -7.29 8.72 -48.10
CA PRO A 945 -6.51 9.90 -47.70
C PRO A 945 -6.49 10.15 -46.19
N ASP A 946 -7.59 9.84 -45.49
CA ASP A 946 -7.71 9.89 -44.03
C ASP A 946 -6.90 8.79 -43.31
N GLY A 947 -6.29 7.86 -44.03
CA GLY A 947 -5.45 6.78 -43.52
C GLY A 947 -6.20 5.47 -43.27
N ARG A 948 -7.52 5.40 -43.53
CA ARG A 948 -8.26 4.13 -43.44
C ARG A 948 -7.82 3.17 -44.54
N ALA A 949 -7.51 1.94 -44.18
CA ALA A 949 -7.25 0.87 -45.14
C ALA A 949 -8.51 0.03 -45.41
N GLN A 950 -8.77 -0.28 -46.68
CA GLN A 950 -9.90 -1.09 -47.14
C GLN A 950 -9.40 -2.13 -48.16
N PRO A 951 -9.73 -3.43 -48.01
CA PRO A 951 -9.34 -4.42 -49.01
C PRO A 951 -10.03 -4.15 -50.36
N LEU A 952 -9.30 -4.36 -51.46
CA LEU A 952 -9.82 -4.27 -52.82
C LEU A 952 -9.97 -5.69 -53.39
N SER A 953 -11.21 -6.13 -53.60
CA SER A 953 -11.47 -7.38 -54.34
C SER A 953 -11.55 -7.06 -55.83
N LEU A 954 -10.51 -7.41 -56.58
CA LEU A 954 -10.45 -7.25 -58.04
C LEU A 954 -10.88 -8.54 -58.73
N SER A 955 -12.09 -9.04 -58.45
CA SER A 955 -12.61 -10.25 -59.11
C SER A 955 -13.24 -9.91 -60.47
N SER A 956 -12.84 -10.62 -61.53
CA SER A 956 -13.27 -10.38 -62.92
C SER A 956 -14.77 -10.59 -63.18
N TRP A 957 -15.54 -11.07 -62.20
CA TRP A 957 -16.96 -11.41 -62.33
C TRP A 957 -17.89 -10.46 -61.56
N ASN A 958 -17.37 -9.57 -60.70
CA ASN A 958 -18.18 -8.69 -59.86
C ASN A 958 -17.63 -7.25 -59.84
N HIS A 959 -18.14 -6.41 -60.75
CA HIS A 959 -17.73 -5.00 -60.88
C HIS A 959 -18.43 -4.11 -59.84
N THR A 960 -18.08 -4.24 -58.56
CA THR A 960 -18.41 -3.16 -57.61
C THR A 960 -17.50 -1.97 -57.89
N VAL A 961 -18.08 -0.91 -58.45
CA VAL A 961 -17.37 0.35 -58.75
C VAL A 961 -17.11 1.07 -57.44
N THR A 962 -16.00 0.73 -56.78
CA THR A 962 -15.50 1.51 -55.64
C THR A 962 -14.93 2.81 -56.19
N ALA A 963 -15.66 3.91 -56.02
CA ALA A 963 -15.17 5.23 -56.36
C ALA A 963 -13.96 5.56 -55.49
N ILE A 964 -12.79 5.75 -56.11
CA ILE A 964 -11.54 6.02 -55.39
C ILE A 964 -11.40 7.52 -55.20
N PRO A 965 -11.38 8.04 -53.96
CA PRO A 965 -11.18 9.46 -53.75
C PRO A 965 -9.75 9.88 -54.12
N PRO A 966 -9.54 11.14 -54.53
CA PRO A 966 -8.20 11.64 -54.80
C PRO A 966 -7.33 11.56 -53.54
N GLY A 967 -6.05 11.24 -53.73
CA GLY A 967 -5.05 11.08 -52.66
C GLY A 967 -5.01 9.68 -52.06
N SER A 968 -5.83 8.75 -52.54
CA SER A 968 -5.77 7.36 -52.10
C SER A 968 -4.55 6.64 -52.65
N SER A 969 -4.08 5.62 -51.94
CA SER A 969 -3.00 4.73 -52.37
C SER A 969 -3.49 3.30 -52.54
N ILE A 970 -3.27 2.72 -53.70
CA ILE A 970 -3.48 1.29 -53.99
C ILE A 970 -2.16 0.60 -53.67
N VAL A 971 -2.18 -0.30 -52.68
CA VAL A 971 -1.00 -1.03 -52.23
C VAL A 971 -1.15 -2.49 -52.63
N VAL A 972 -0.17 -3.00 -53.38
CA VAL A 972 -0.10 -4.39 -53.87
C VAL A 972 0.99 -5.14 -53.09
N PRO A 973 0.63 -6.05 -52.17
CA PRO A 973 1.63 -6.80 -51.39
C PRO A 973 2.37 -7.84 -52.24
N ARG A 974 3.48 -8.37 -51.69
CA ARG A 974 4.23 -9.49 -52.27
C ARG A 974 3.70 -10.84 -51.78
N ASP A 975 3.62 -11.82 -52.70
CA ASP A 975 3.30 -13.21 -52.42
C ASP A 975 4.45 -13.87 -51.62
N PRO A 976 4.19 -14.42 -50.42
CA PRO A 976 5.23 -14.97 -49.54
C PRO A 976 5.78 -16.37 -49.90
N LYS A 977 5.41 -17.02 -51.02
CA LYS A 977 5.92 -18.39 -51.37
C LYS A 977 7.34 -18.35 -51.97
N PRO A 978 8.30 -19.26 -51.60
CA PRO A 978 8.11 -20.68 -51.27
C PRO A 978 8.50 -21.03 -49.82
N PHE A 979 7.95 -20.34 -48.82
CA PHE A 979 7.95 -20.84 -47.45
C PHE A 979 6.60 -21.48 -47.18
N ASP A 980 6.55 -22.81 -47.15
CA ASP A 980 5.34 -23.56 -46.79
C ASP A 980 5.12 -23.45 -45.28
N LEU A 981 4.54 -22.31 -44.87
CA LEU A 981 4.27 -21.88 -43.50
C LEU A 981 2.76 -21.90 -43.27
N MET A 982 2.17 -23.09 -43.20
CA MET A 982 0.71 -23.24 -43.08
C MET A 982 0.18 -22.82 -41.69
N GLU A 983 1.04 -22.69 -40.66
CA GLU A 983 0.66 -22.30 -39.29
C GLU A 983 1.21 -20.94 -38.83
N PHE A 984 2.35 -20.49 -39.36
CA PHE A 984 2.97 -19.20 -39.01
C PHE A 984 2.34 -18.00 -39.77
N SER A 985 1.71 -18.24 -40.92
CA SER A 985 1.21 -17.20 -41.83
C SER A 985 -0.04 -16.46 -41.33
N LYS A 986 -0.89 -17.10 -40.51
CA LYS A 986 -2.14 -16.50 -40.04
C LYS A 986 -1.93 -15.37 -39.03
N ASN A 987 -0.93 -15.47 -38.17
CA ASN A 987 -0.59 -14.42 -37.20
C ASN A 987 0.40 -13.38 -37.76
N MET A 988 1.22 -13.76 -38.74
CA MET A 988 2.12 -12.80 -39.41
C MET A 988 1.39 -11.85 -40.37
N GLY A 989 0.27 -12.26 -40.99
CA GLY A 989 -0.46 -11.42 -41.93
C GLY A 989 -1.00 -10.13 -41.30
N THR A 990 -1.49 -10.20 -40.07
CA THR A 990 -1.93 -9.05 -39.28
C THR A 990 -0.76 -8.18 -38.81
N ILE A 991 0.33 -8.80 -38.36
CA ILE A 991 1.53 -8.08 -37.90
C ILE A 991 2.22 -7.35 -39.07
N LEU A 992 2.44 -8.02 -40.21
CA LEU A 992 2.97 -7.41 -41.42
C LEU A 992 1.99 -6.41 -42.03
N GLY A 993 0.69 -6.67 -41.97
CA GLY A 993 -0.35 -5.74 -42.42
C GLY A 993 -0.32 -4.44 -41.63
N GLN A 994 -0.16 -4.51 -40.30
CA GLN A 994 -0.06 -3.33 -39.44
C GLN A 994 1.29 -2.61 -39.55
N LEU A 995 2.38 -3.35 -39.76
CA LEU A 995 3.68 -2.77 -40.11
C LEU A 995 3.64 -2.08 -41.49
N ALA A 996 2.93 -2.67 -42.47
CA ALA A 996 2.72 -2.07 -43.80
C ALA A 996 1.81 -0.84 -43.74
N ILE A 997 0.79 -0.81 -42.87
CA ILE A 997 -0.04 0.39 -42.61
C ILE A 997 0.80 1.48 -41.93
N SER A 998 1.66 1.10 -40.98
CA SER A 998 2.58 2.04 -40.31
C SER A 998 3.63 2.59 -41.29
N ALA A 999 4.19 1.75 -42.16
CA ALA A 999 5.16 2.15 -43.19
C ALA A 999 4.51 2.97 -44.33
N ALA A 1000 3.29 2.62 -44.75
CA ALA A 1000 2.51 3.39 -45.71
C ALA A 1000 2.10 4.76 -45.13
N ALA A 1001 1.81 4.84 -43.82
CA ALA A 1001 1.55 6.11 -43.15
C ALA A 1001 2.80 7.02 -43.11
N ILE A 1002 4.00 6.46 -43.03
CA ILE A 1002 5.28 7.21 -43.13
C ILE A 1002 5.46 7.76 -44.55
N ALA A 1003 5.16 6.97 -45.59
CA ALA A 1003 5.30 7.39 -46.99
C ALA A 1003 4.37 8.55 -47.38
N VAL A 1004 3.23 8.73 -46.69
CA VAL A 1004 2.27 9.83 -46.93
C VAL A 1004 2.68 11.13 -46.23
N ILE A 1005 3.64 11.10 -45.31
CA ILE A 1005 4.11 12.28 -44.55
C ILE A 1005 5.46 12.80 -45.08
N SER A 1006 6.18 12.04 -45.89
CA SER A 1006 7.52 12.38 -46.40
C SER A 1006 7.57 13.12 -47.75
N GLU A 1007 6.46 13.69 -48.22
CA GLU A 1007 6.44 14.60 -49.39
C GLU A 1007 5.80 15.96 -49.07
#